data_AF-A0A6I9Z258-F1
#
_entry.id   AF-A0A6I9Z258-F1
#
_cell.length_a   1.000
_cell.length_b   1.000
_cell.length_c   1.000
_cell.angle_alpha   90.00
_cell.angle_beta   90.00
_cell.angle_gamma   90.00
#
_symmetry.space_group_name_H-M   'P 1'
#
loop_
_entity.id
_entity.type
_entity.pdbx_description
1 polymer ?
#
loop_
_entity_poly.entity_id
_entity_poly.type
_entity_poly.pdbx_seq_one_letter_code
_entity_poly.pdbx_strand_id
1 'polypeptide(L)'
;MEEIVELAESGIRYTQMPHVMEVILPMLCSYMSHWWEHGPENNHNKSEMCCTALTSDDMNTLLGNILKIIHNNLGIDEGAWMKRLAVFSQPIISKVKPELLKTHFLPLMEKLKKKAALVIADEEHLRAEGRGDMSEAELLILDEFTTLARDLYAFYPLLIRFVDYNRAKWLKEPNPEAEDLFRMVAEVFIYWSKSHNFKREEQNFVVQNEINNMSFLITDTKSKMSKTAVSDQERKKMKRKGDRYSTQTSLIVAALKRLLPIGLNICAPGDQELIALAKNRLSMKDTEDEVRDIIRNNLHLQGKLEDPAIRWQVALYKDLPNRTDITSDPEKTVERVLDIANVLFHLEQVEHPQRSKKAVWHKLLSKQRKRAVVACFRMAPLYNLPRHRAVNLFLQGYDKSWVETEDHYFEDTLIEDLAKPGAEPTEEDECIKRVDPLHQLILLFSRTALTEKCKLDEDYLYMAYADIMAKSCHDEEDNNDGEEEVKSFEVTGSQRSKCSNVTWHLVMILIGIDFSTGEKVMQDDEFTCDLFRFLQLLCEGHNSGFQNYLRTQTGNNTTVNIIISTVDYLLRVQESISDFYWYYSGKEVIDEQGQRNFSKAIQVAKQVFNTLTEYIQGPCTGNQQSLAHSRLWDAVVGFLHVFAHMQMKLSQDSSQIELLKELMDLQKDMVVMLLSMLEGNVVNGTIGKQMVDMLVESFNNVEMILKFFDMFLKLKDLTFSDAFKEYDPDGKGIISKRDFHKAMESHKHYTQSETEFLLSCAETDENETLDYEEFVKRFHEPAKDIGFNVAVLLTNLSEHMPHDTRLQTFLELANSVLNYFQPFLGRIEIMGSAKRIERVYFEISESSRTQWEKPQVKESKRQFIFDVVNEGGEKEKMELFVNFCEDTIFEMQLAAQISESDLNERSMNKEENENDKLEEQDPRIGFFSLVTITSALIALRHNIMTLMKMLSMKSIKKQMKKMKKMTMKDMVMALFSSYWTILMGFMHFLSSVFRGFFQIMYSLLLGGSLVEGAKKIKVAELLANMPDPTQDEVRGDGEEVERKPAEAALPAEDLTDLKALSEDSDLLSDIFGLDLKREGGQYKLIPHNPNAGLSDLLSSPSLPPLPDVQEKVQVQILFLFICLV
;
A
#
# COMPACT_ATOMS: atom_id res chain seq x y z
N MET A 1 49.06 53.62 -18.54
CA MET A 1 48.48 53.93 -17.22
C MET A 1 47.31 54.88 -17.37
N GLU A 2 47.46 56.05 -18.02
CA GLU A 2 46.37 57.00 -18.25
C GLU A 2 45.10 56.37 -18.86
N GLU A 3 45.23 55.56 -19.92
CA GLU A 3 44.07 54.84 -20.52
C GLU A 3 43.35 53.89 -19.55
N ILE A 4 44.06 53.32 -18.57
CA ILE A 4 43.47 52.45 -17.54
C ILE A 4 42.77 53.30 -16.46
N VAL A 5 43.34 54.45 -16.11
CA VAL A 5 42.71 55.41 -15.19
C VAL A 5 41.43 55.94 -15.80
N GLU A 6 41.46 56.34 -17.07
CA GLU A 6 40.29 56.79 -17.81
C GLU A 6 39.21 55.70 -17.86
N LEU A 7 39.58 54.45 -18.13
CA LEU A 7 38.64 53.31 -18.10
C LEU A 7 38.04 53.08 -16.69
N ALA A 8 38.83 53.24 -15.64
CA ALA A 8 38.40 53.06 -14.26
C ALA A 8 37.51 54.21 -13.74
N GLU A 9 37.70 55.43 -14.25
CA GLU A 9 36.94 56.64 -13.88
C GLU A 9 35.66 56.83 -14.70
N SER A 10 35.71 56.51 -16.00
CA SER A 10 34.60 56.70 -16.93
C SER A 10 33.50 55.64 -16.82
N GLY A 11 33.80 54.48 -16.23
CA GLY A 11 32.86 53.35 -16.16
C GLY A 11 32.50 52.77 -17.54
N ILE A 12 33.32 53.03 -18.55
CA ILE A 12 33.13 52.59 -19.94
C ILE A 12 33.00 51.06 -20.01
N ARG A 13 32.00 50.58 -20.76
CA ARG A 13 31.76 49.14 -20.99
C ARG A 13 32.93 48.53 -21.76
N TYR A 14 33.30 47.29 -21.37
CA TYR A 14 34.36 46.49 -21.99
C TYR A 14 34.38 46.50 -23.53
N THR A 15 33.19 46.51 -24.14
CA THR A 15 32.99 46.50 -25.60
C THR A 15 33.62 47.69 -26.33
N GLN A 16 33.89 48.80 -25.63
CA GLN A 16 34.42 50.02 -26.24
C GLN A 16 35.97 50.06 -26.28
N MET A 17 36.66 49.33 -25.40
CA MET A 17 38.14 49.32 -25.32
C MET A 17 38.73 47.93 -24.94
N PRO A 18 38.51 46.86 -25.74
CA PRO A 18 38.99 45.51 -25.40
C PRO A 18 40.53 45.40 -25.39
N HIS A 19 41.23 46.17 -26.22
CA HIS A 19 42.70 46.17 -26.30
C HIS A 19 43.38 46.64 -25.00
N VAL A 20 42.76 47.57 -24.27
CA VAL A 20 43.26 48.05 -22.97
C VAL A 20 43.26 46.90 -21.95
N MET A 21 42.22 46.07 -21.98
CA MET A 21 41.99 45.02 -20.99
C MET A 21 42.67 43.69 -21.33
N GLU A 22 42.72 43.31 -22.60
CA GLU A 22 43.31 42.04 -23.03
C GLU A 22 44.82 42.12 -23.33
N VAL A 23 45.35 43.33 -23.62
CA VAL A 23 46.75 43.49 -24.04
C VAL A 23 47.52 44.44 -23.11
N ILE A 24 47.02 45.66 -22.88
CA ILE A 24 47.76 46.68 -22.11
C ILE A 24 47.81 46.31 -20.62
N LEU A 25 46.69 45.86 -20.05
CA LEU A 25 46.62 45.53 -18.62
C LEU A 25 47.53 44.36 -18.21
N PRO A 26 47.53 43.19 -18.90
CA PRO A 26 48.45 42.09 -18.57
C PRO A 26 49.92 42.47 -18.79
N MET A 27 50.20 43.25 -19.85
CA MET A 27 51.54 43.74 -20.15
C MET A 27 52.05 44.64 -19.02
N LEU A 28 51.24 45.59 -18.55
CA LEU A 28 51.59 46.48 -17.45
C LEU A 28 51.75 45.73 -16.13
N CYS A 29 50.85 44.79 -15.80
CA CYS A 29 51.00 43.96 -14.59
C CYS A 29 52.33 43.17 -14.59
N SER A 30 52.71 42.61 -15.74
CA SER A 30 53.97 41.87 -15.89
C SER A 30 55.19 42.80 -15.87
N TYR A 31 55.12 43.92 -16.58
CA TYR A 31 56.17 44.93 -16.69
C TYR A 31 56.48 45.52 -15.31
N MET A 32 55.46 46.07 -14.64
CA MET A 32 55.65 46.69 -13.33
C MET A 32 56.17 45.67 -12.31
N SER A 33 55.65 44.43 -12.31
CA SER A 33 56.12 43.38 -11.40
C SER A 33 57.61 43.06 -11.59
N HIS A 34 58.06 42.93 -12.84
CA HIS A 34 59.47 42.63 -13.16
C HIS A 34 60.42 43.77 -12.76
N TRP A 35 60.03 45.02 -13.03
CA TRP A 35 60.88 46.18 -12.80
C TRP A 35 60.88 46.66 -11.34
N TRP A 36 59.84 46.36 -10.56
CA TRP A 36 59.82 46.58 -9.11
C TRP A 36 60.88 45.74 -8.39
N GLU A 37 61.18 44.52 -8.86
CA GLU A 37 62.25 43.68 -8.27
C GLU A 37 63.63 44.32 -8.39
N HIS A 38 63.81 45.22 -9.37
CA HIS A 38 65.03 45.99 -9.62
C HIS A 38 64.98 47.42 -9.06
N GLY A 39 63.91 47.76 -8.34
CA GLY A 39 63.66 49.08 -7.77
C GLY A 39 64.25 49.27 -6.36
N PRO A 40 64.12 50.49 -5.82
CA PRO A 40 64.78 50.91 -4.56
C PRO A 40 64.23 50.22 -3.31
N GLU A 41 62.98 49.74 -3.32
CA GLU A 41 62.33 49.12 -2.15
C GLU A 41 62.78 47.67 -1.89
N ASN A 42 63.31 46.97 -2.90
CA ASN A 42 63.74 45.58 -2.78
C ASN A 42 65.27 45.45 -2.52
N ASN A 43 66.06 46.46 -2.90
CA ASN A 43 67.53 46.44 -2.82
C ASN A 43 68.10 47.62 -1.98
N HIS A 44 67.90 47.58 -0.66
CA HIS A 44 68.37 48.64 0.25
C HIS A 44 69.90 48.87 0.28
N ASN A 45 70.72 47.91 -0.17
CA ASN A 45 72.19 47.99 -0.09
C ASN A 45 72.88 48.64 -1.31
N LYS A 46 72.15 49.11 -2.33
CA LYS A 46 72.71 49.74 -3.55
C LYS A 46 71.91 50.99 -3.99
N SER A 47 71.68 51.91 -3.07
CA SER A 47 70.88 53.14 -3.32
C SER A 47 71.39 54.00 -4.49
N GLU A 48 72.67 53.90 -4.88
CA GLU A 48 73.24 54.69 -6.00
C GLU A 48 73.14 54.04 -7.39
N MET A 49 72.61 52.81 -7.54
CA MET A 49 72.49 52.13 -8.86
C MET A 49 71.13 51.43 -9.09
N CYS A 50 70.02 52.06 -8.72
CA CYS A 50 68.70 51.56 -9.13
C CYS A 50 68.38 52.03 -10.55
N CYS A 51 68.08 51.09 -11.45
CA CYS A 51 67.75 51.35 -12.86
C CYS A 51 66.27 51.76 -13.08
N THR A 52 65.45 51.74 -12.02
CA THR A 52 64.02 52.07 -12.05
C THR A 52 63.61 52.91 -10.84
N ALA A 53 62.64 53.80 -11.03
CA ALA A 53 62.02 54.62 -9.99
C ALA A 53 60.68 54.05 -9.47
N LEU A 54 60.34 52.81 -9.85
CA LEU A 54 59.03 52.21 -9.64
C LEU A 54 58.86 51.74 -8.19
N THR A 55 57.78 52.14 -7.52
CA THR A 55 57.52 51.86 -6.09
C THR A 55 56.27 50.99 -5.90
N SER A 56 56.04 50.52 -4.67
CA SER A 56 54.80 49.82 -4.30
C SER A 56 53.55 50.72 -4.44
N ASP A 57 53.72 52.04 -4.49
CA ASP A 57 52.60 52.98 -4.69
C ASP A 57 52.07 52.92 -6.13
N ASP A 58 52.95 52.76 -7.13
CA ASP A 58 52.53 52.58 -8.52
C ASP A 58 51.71 51.28 -8.69
N MET A 59 52.09 50.22 -7.94
CA MET A 59 51.35 48.95 -7.89
C MET A 59 49.98 49.10 -7.24
N ASN A 60 49.89 49.89 -6.17
CA ASN A 60 48.63 50.22 -5.52
C ASN A 60 47.68 50.94 -6.47
N THR A 61 48.19 51.90 -7.23
CA THR A 61 47.38 52.63 -8.22
C THR A 61 46.88 51.68 -9.31
N LEU A 62 47.73 50.80 -9.86
CA LEU A 62 47.31 49.85 -10.88
C LEU A 62 46.28 48.83 -10.36
N LEU A 63 46.53 48.19 -9.21
CA LEU A 63 45.58 47.23 -8.64
C LEU A 63 44.29 47.91 -8.17
N GLY A 64 44.38 49.12 -7.61
CA GLY A 64 43.22 49.94 -7.25
C GLY A 64 42.33 50.22 -8.46
N ASN A 65 42.91 50.59 -9.60
CA ASN A 65 42.17 50.75 -10.85
C ASN A 65 41.53 49.44 -11.34
N ILE A 66 42.21 48.30 -11.25
CA ILE A 66 41.62 46.99 -11.58
C ILE A 66 40.42 46.68 -10.69
N LEU A 67 40.54 46.90 -9.38
CA LEU A 67 39.45 46.69 -8.42
C LEU A 67 38.29 47.65 -8.67
N LYS A 68 38.56 48.90 -9.03
CA LYS A 68 37.54 49.89 -9.42
C LYS A 68 36.81 49.47 -10.69
N ILE A 69 37.51 48.92 -11.67
CA ILE A 69 36.91 48.36 -12.89
C ILE A 69 36.01 47.17 -12.55
N ILE A 70 36.45 46.24 -11.69
CA ILE A 70 35.60 45.13 -11.22
C ILE A 70 34.37 45.69 -10.51
N HIS A 71 34.55 46.61 -9.56
CA HIS A 71 33.48 47.22 -8.78
C HIS A 71 32.40 47.87 -9.66
N ASN A 72 32.80 48.59 -10.71
CA ASN A 72 31.89 49.26 -11.64
C ASN A 72 31.09 48.27 -12.50
N ASN A 73 31.64 47.08 -12.80
CA ASN A 73 31.02 46.09 -13.69
C ASN A 73 30.32 44.93 -12.95
N LEU A 74 30.27 44.94 -11.62
CA LEU A 74 29.50 43.95 -10.84
C LEU A 74 28.01 44.02 -11.20
N GLY A 75 27.40 42.87 -11.51
CA GLY A 75 25.98 42.77 -11.86
C GLY A 75 25.62 42.95 -13.34
N ILE A 76 26.59 43.21 -14.23
CA ILE A 76 26.30 43.38 -15.67
C ILE A 76 26.34 42.02 -16.38
N ASP A 77 25.37 41.66 -17.21
CA ASP A 77 25.32 40.35 -17.88
C ASP A 77 26.52 40.06 -18.81
N GLU A 78 27.03 41.07 -19.53
CA GLU A 78 28.20 40.99 -20.43
C GLU A 78 29.57 41.00 -19.69
N GLY A 79 29.73 40.12 -18.69
CA GLY A 79 30.86 40.14 -17.76
C GLY A 79 31.86 38.98 -17.87
N ALA A 80 31.73 38.09 -18.86
CA ALA A 80 32.52 36.84 -18.91
C ALA A 80 34.05 37.05 -18.97
N TRP A 81 34.53 38.23 -19.36
CA TRP A 81 35.93 38.60 -19.41
C TRP A 81 36.53 38.88 -18.01
N MET A 82 35.72 39.24 -17.01
CA MET A 82 36.18 39.67 -15.67
C MET A 82 37.00 38.60 -14.94
N LYS A 83 36.68 37.31 -15.15
CA LYS A 83 37.45 36.18 -14.58
C LYS A 83 38.93 36.18 -14.95
N ARG A 84 39.32 36.82 -16.07
CA ARG A 84 40.72 36.90 -16.53
C ARG A 84 41.52 37.96 -15.77
N LEU A 85 40.87 39.02 -15.25
CA LEU A 85 41.52 40.10 -14.50
C LEU A 85 42.28 39.57 -13.28
N ALA A 86 41.71 38.57 -12.61
CA ALA A 86 42.31 37.93 -11.45
C ALA A 86 43.60 37.17 -11.78
N VAL A 87 43.72 36.63 -13.00
CA VAL A 87 44.94 35.98 -13.49
C VAL A 87 45.99 37.03 -13.85
N PHE A 88 45.60 38.10 -14.53
CA PHE A 88 46.52 39.15 -14.98
C PHE A 88 47.19 39.92 -13.84
N SER A 89 46.49 40.11 -12.74
CA SER A 89 46.96 40.86 -11.57
C SER A 89 47.75 40.01 -10.55
N GLN A 90 47.82 38.68 -10.71
CA GLN A 90 48.62 37.82 -9.82
C GLN A 90 50.06 38.30 -9.58
N PRO A 91 50.81 38.81 -10.59
CA PRO A 91 52.18 39.24 -10.39
C PRO A 91 52.35 40.47 -9.51
N ILE A 92 51.30 41.29 -9.34
CA ILE A 92 51.38 42.57 -8.61
C ILE A 92 50.80 42.49 -7.20
N ILE A 93 49.86 41.57 -6.92
CA ILE A 93 49.10 41.52 -5.64
C ILE A 93 49.99 41.40 -4.40
N SER A 94 51.11 40.65 -4.47
CA SER A 94 52.02 40.49 -3.32
C SER A 94 52.93 41.71 -3.07
N LYS A 95 52.88 42.73 -3.93
CA LYS A 95 53.75 43.92 -3.92
C LYS A 95 52.98 45.20 -3.56
N VAL A 96 51.74 45.04 -3.08
CA VAL A 96 50.78 46.11 -2.82
C VAL A 96 50.70 46.38 -1.30
N LYS A 97 50.51 47.64 -0.92
CA LYS A 97 50.38 48.07 0.48
C LYS A 97 48.99 47.74 1.06
N PRO A 98 48.86 47.57 2.39
CA PRO A 98 47.58 47.23 3.04
C PRO A 98 46.46 48.28 2.88
N GLU A 99 46.78 49.52 2.48
CA GLU A 99 45.84 50.65 2.36
C GLU A 99 44.70 50.41 1.35
N LEU A 100 44.90 49.50 0.38
CA LEU A 100 43.84 49.08 -0.54
C LEU A 100 42.68 48.36 0.14
N LEU A 101 42.89 47.79 1.35
CA LEU A 101 41.86 47.09 2.09
C LEU A 101 40.65 48.00 2.34
N LYS A 102 40.91 49.18 2.91
CA LYS A 102 39.89 50.16 3.26
C LYS A 102 39.28 50.85 2.03
N THR A 103 40.12 51.19 1.06
CA THR A 103 39.73 52.05 -0.06
C THR A 103 39.03 51.29 -1.19
N HIS A 104 39.38 50.02 -1.45
CA HIS A 104 38.89 49.29 -2.62
C HIS A 104 38.30 47.90 -2.29
N PHE A 105 38.95 47.08 -1.45
CA PHE A 105 38.47 45.72 -1.16
C PHE A 105 37.17 45.73 -0.34
N LEU A 106 37.08 46.55 0.71
CA LEU A 106 35.87 46.64 1.55
C LEU A 106 34.64 47.10 0.76
N PRO A 107 34.65 48.23 0.02
CA PRO A 107 33.49 48.66 -0.76
C PRO A 107 33.04 47.65 -1.83
N LEU A 108 33.98 46.91 -2.43
CA LEU A 108 33.69 45.87 -3.41
C LEU A 108 33.01 44.67 -2.74
N MET A 109 33.54 44.19 -1.61
CA MET A 109 32.95 43.08 -0.87
C MET A 109 31.57 43.45 -0.31
N GLU A 110 31.37 44.69 0.15
CA GLU A 110 30.07 45.16 0.63
C GLU A 110 29.01 45.13 -0.48
N LYS A 111 29.39 45.55 -1.70
CA LYS A 111 28.49 45.48 -2.88
C LYS A 111 28.14 44.03 -3.24
N LEU A 112 29.10 43.10 -3.18
CA LEU A 112 28.86 41.66 -3.43
C LEU A 112 27.95 41.05 -2.35
N LYS A 113 28.17 41.37 -1.08
CA LYS A 113 27.33 40.91 0.04
C LYS A 113 25.88 41.36 -0.15
N LYS A 114 25.65 42.66 -0.44
CA LYS A 114 24.30 43.19 -0.67
C LYS A 114 23.60 42.49 -1.83
N LYS A 115 24.33 42.22 -2.93
CA LYS A 115 23.78 41.46 -4.06
C LYS A 115 23.44 40.02 -3.67
N ALA A 116 24.32 39.33 -2.95
CA ALA A 116 24.03 37.97 -2.46
C ALA A 116 22.81 37.92 -1.55
N ALA A 117 22.65 38.89 -0.64
CA ALA A 117 21.50 38.99 0.23
C ALA A 117 20.18 39.20 -0.54
N LEU A 118 20.19 40.04 -1.58
CA LEU A 118 19.01 40.29 -2.43
C LEU A 118 18.57 39.02 -3.17
N VAL A 119 19.49 38.33 -3.85
CA VAL A 119 19.16 37.11 -4.62
C VAL A 119 18.62 35.99 -3.73
N ILE A 120 19.12 35.89 -2.49
CA ILE A 120 18.64 34.91 -1.51
C ILE A 120 17.27 35.29 -0.95
N ALA A 121 17.03 36.59 -0.69
CA ALA A 121 15.72 37.06 -0.28
C ALA A 121 14.65 36.81 -1.37
N ASP A 122 15.02 37.02 -2.63
CA ASP A 122 14.15 36.69 -3.77
C ASP A 122 13.88 35.18 -3.86
N GLU A 123 14.88 34.33 -3.59
CA GLU A 123 14.73 32.86 -3.51
C GLU A 123 13.78 32.44 -2.38
N GLU A 124 13.91 33.02 -1.20
CA GLU A 124 13.04 32.74 -0.05
C GLU A 124 11.61 33.22 -0.29
N HIS A 125 11.42 34.40 -0.88
CA HIS A 125 10.12 34.94 -1.27
C HIS A 125 9.42 34.01 -2.27
N LEU A 126 10.12 33.59 -3.32
CA LEU A 126 9.58 32.64 -4.30
C LEU A 126 9.24 31.29 -3.67
N ARG A 127 10.02 30.84 -2.68
CA ARG A 127 9.72 29.60 -1.95
C ARG A 127 8.47 29.73 -1.06
N ALA A 128 8.18 30.91 -0.52
CA ALA A 128 7.02 31.17 0.33
C ALA A 128 5.69 31.28 -0.45
N GLU A 129 5.73 31.73 -1.71
CA GLU A 129 4.53 32.02 -2.52
C GLU A 129 3.81 30.80 -3.12
N GLY A 130 4.24 29.56 -2.83
CA GLY A 130 3.47 28.32 -2.99
C GLY A 130 2.46 28.21 -4.15
N ARG A 131 2.94 27.78 -5.34
CA ARG A 131 2.20 27.34 -6.55
C ARG A 131 1.62 28.46 -7.44
N GLY A 132 2.01 28.47 -8.73
CA GLY A 132 1.13 29.05 -9.76
C GLY A 132 1.63 29.36 -11.16
N ASP A 133 2.85 29.85 -11.38
CA ASP A 133 3.46 30.08 -12.72
C ASP A 133 4.99 30.36 -12.56
N MET A 134 5.63 29.69 -11.59
CA MET A 134 6.99 29.99 -11.09
C MET A 134 8.16 29.68 -12.04
N SER A 135 7.97 28.95 -13.15
CA SER A 135 9.11 28.52 -13.98
C SER A 135 9.89 29.67 -14.62
N GLU A 136 9.27 30.83 -14.88
CA GLU A 136 9.98 32.00 -15.43
C GLU A 136 10.73 32.77 -14.33
N ALA A 137 10.09 32.93 -13.17
CA ALA A 137 10.71 33.55 -11.99
C ALA A 137 11.88 32.71 -11.43
N GLU A 138 11.75 31.38 -11.43
CA GLU A 138 12.83 30.45 -11.08
C GLU A 138 14.02 30.56 -12.05
N LEU A 139 13.78 30.72 -13.36
CA LEU A 139 14.86 30.92 -14.33
C LEU A 139 15.56 32.26 -14.13
N LEU A 140 14.81 33.33 -13.83
CA LEU A 140 15.38 34.64 -13.51
C LEU A 140 16.27 34.59 -12.27
N ILE A 141 15.85 33.90 -11.20
CA ILE A 141 16.68 33.66 -10.02
C ILE A 141 17.97 32.90 -10.37
N LEU A 142 17.88 31.86 -11.21
CA LEU A 142 19.04 31.09 -11.61
C LEU A 142 20.04 31.94 -12.42
N ASP A 143 19.54 32.83 -13.29
CA ASP A 143 20.39 33.78 -14.02
C ASP A 143 21.08 34.77 -13.06
N GLU A 144 20.37 35.26 -12.04
CA GLU A 144 20.94 36.12 -10.99
C GLU A 144 22.04 35.41 -10.17
N PHE A 145 21.83 34.13 -9.80
CA PHE A 145 22.85 33.30 -9.16
C PHE A 145 24.07 33.06 -10.06
N THR A 146 23.85 32.93 -11.38
CA THR A 146 24.94 32.77 -12.36
C THR A 146 25.81 34.02 -12.41
N THR A 147 25.18 35.20 -12.46
CA THR A 147 25.87 36.49 -12.44
C THR A 147 26.58 36.70 -11.09
N LEU A 148 25.97 36.31 -9.98
CA LEU A 148 26.60 36.37 -8.65
C LEU A 148 27.81 35.44 -8.51
N ALA A 149 27.72 34.19 -8.96
CA ALA A 149 28.84 33.24 -8.93
C ALA A 149 30.03 33.76 -9.76
N ARG A 150 29.76 34.32 -10.94
CA ARG A 150 30.78 34.96 -11.78
C ARG A 150 31.45 36.14 -11.07
N ASP A 151 30.65 37.03 -10.49
CA ASP A 151 31.12 38.25 -9.81
C ASP A 151 32.02 37.90 -8.61
N LEU A 152 31.64 36.88 -7.83
CA LEU A 152 32.46 36.33 -6.75
C LEU A 152 33.75 35.72 -7.29
N TYR A 153 33.70 34.94 -8.37
CA TYR A 153 34.88 34.32 -8.96
C TYR A 153 35.82 35.30 -9.69
N ALA A 154 35.37 36.51 -10.01
CA ALA A 154 36.24 37.59 -10.49
C ALA A 154 37.02 38.26 -9.34
N PHE A 155 36.43 38.34 -8.15
CA PHE A 155 37.01 39.03 -6.99
C PHE A 155 37.75 38.11 -6.00
N TYR A 156 37.19 36.95 -5.68
CA TYR A 156 37.70 36.06 -4.63
C TYR A 156 39.14 35.57 -4.86
N PRO A 157 39.61 35.30 -6.10
CA PRO A 157 41.02 34.98 -6.30
C PRO A 157 41.97 36.14 -5.95
N LEU A 158 41.56 37.39 -6.17
CA LEU A 158 42.33 38.58 -5.75
C LEU A 158 42.36 38.69 -4.22
N LEU A 159 41.17 38.54 -3.61
CA LEU A 159 40.97 38.62 -2.18
C LEU A 159 41.79 37.56 -1.44
N ILE A 160 41.73 36.29 -1.85
CA ILE A 160 42.46 35.17 -1.22
C ILE A 160 43.96 35.47 -1.19
N ARG A 161 44.52 35.95 -2.30
CA ARG A 161 45.96 36.28 -2.40
C ARG A 161 46.33 37.49 -1.56
N PHE A 162 45.49 38.52 -1.53
CA PHE A 162 45.71 39.70 -0.69
C PHE A 162 45.65 39.37 0.80
N VAL A 163 44.71 38.50 1.21
CA VAL A 163 44.60 37.99 2.58
C VAL A 163 45.82 37.16 2.93
N ASP A 164 46.23 36.19 2.11
CA ASP A 164 47.39 35.32 2.40
C ASP A 164 48.68 36.12 2.66
N TYR A 165 48.86 37.24 1.96
CA TYR A 165 50.02 38.13 2.15
C TYR A 165 49.97 38.93 3.46
N ASN A 166 48.81 39.49 3.82
CA ASN A 166 48.66 40.36 4.98
C ASN A 166 48.29 39.62 6.29
N ARG A 167 47.83 38.37 6.20
CA ARG A 167 47.33 37.55 7.33
C ARG A 167 48.31 37.48 8.50
N ALA A 168 49.59 37.25 8.22
CA ALA A 168 50.60 37.14 9.27
C ALA A 168 50.78 38.45 10.07
N LYS A 169 50.52 39.61 9.42
CA LYS A 169 50.53 40.92 10.08
C LYS A 169 49.25 41.13 10.90
N TRP A 170 48.09 40.84 10.32
CA TRP A 170 46.78 40.99 11.00
C TRP A 170 46.60 40.06 12.21
N LEU A 171 47.28 38.91 12.23
CA LEU A 171 47.29 38.02 13.40
C LEU A 171 48.20 38.53 14.54
N LYS A 172 49.22 39.33 14.21
CA LYS A 172 50.13 39.95 15.21
C LYS A 172 49.57 41.27 15.74
N GLU A 173 48.96 42.06 14.86
CA GLU A 173 48.37 43.36 15.15
C GLU A 173 46.90 43.33 14.72
N PRO A 174 45.94 43.41 15.66
CA PRO A 174 44.52 43.40 15.32
C PRO A 174 44.18 44.60 14.42
N ASN A 175 43.48 44.33 13.32
CA ASN A 175 43.10 45.33 12.34
C ASN A 175 41.56 45.30 12.15
N PRO A 176 40.83 46.39 12.47
CA PRO A 176 39.37 46.39 12.44
C PRO A 176 38.83 46.22 11.01
N GLU A 177 39.49 46.78 10.00
CA GLU A 177 39.08 46.59 8.61
C GLU A 177 39.18 45.12 8.14
N ALA A 178 40.10 44.32 8.70
CA ALA A 178 40.20 42.90 8.42
C ALA A 178 39.10 42.07 9.11
N GLU A 179 38.61 42.52 10.26
CA GLU A 179 37.47 41.92 10.97
C GLU A 179 36.16 42.15 10.20
N ASP A 180 35.94 43.36 9.70
CA ASP A 180 34.78 43.70 8.85
C ASP A 180 34.77 42.87 7.56
N LEU A 181 35.95 42.69 6.95
CA LEU A 181 36.10 41.83 5.79
C LEU A 181 35.73 40.37 6.09
N PHE A 182 36.16 39.83 7.24
CA PHE A 182 35.77 38.49 7.67
C PHE A 182 34.25 38.36 7.83
N ARG A 183 33.59 39.30 8.51
CA ARG A 183 32.12 39.29 8.68
C ARG A 183 31.38 39.24 7.34
N MET A 184 31.76 40.09 6.39
CA MET A 184 31.11 40.10 5.07
C MET A 184 31.32 38.80 4.28
N VAL A 185 32.53 38.22 4.32
CA VAL A 185 32.81 36.94 3.63
C VAL A 185 32.09 35.77 4.31
N ALA A 186 31.99 35.80 5.65
CA ALA A 186 31.26 34.82 6.44
C ALA A 186 29.76 34.80 6.10
N GLU A 187 29.12 35.96 5.98
CA GLU A 187 27.72 36.04 5.59
C GLU A 187 27.45 35.49 4.18
N VAL A 188 28.29 35.85 3.19
CA VAL A 188 28.17 35.30 1.83
C VAL A 188 28.38 33.78 1.83
N PHE A 189 29.29 33.26 2.66
CA PHE A 189 29.44 31.82 2.84
C PHE A 189 28.19 31.18 3.46
N ILE A 190 27.57 31.81 4.47
CA ILE A 190 26.34 31.29 5.08
C ILE A 190 25.21 31.24 4.04
N TYR A 191 24.99 32.31 3.27
CA TYR A 191 24.04 32.33 2.17
C TYR A 191 24.27 31.19 1.17
N TRP A 192 25.52 30.99 0.76
CA TRP A 192 25.92 29.89 -0.11
C TRP A 192 25.69 28.52 0.53
N SER A 193 25.97 28.36 1.82
CA SER A 193 25.79 27.10 2.53
C SER A 193 24.32 26.71 2.68
N LYS A 194 23.43 27.69 2.90
CA LYS A 194 21.97 27.51 3.05
C LYS A 194 21.29 27.27 1.68
N SER A 195 21.65 28.01 0.63
CA SER A 195 21.01 27.88 -0.70
C SER A 195 21.56 26.72 -1.53
N HIS A 196 20.69 25.79 -1.94
CA HIS A 196 21.07 24.71 -2.85
C HIS A 196 21.32 25.23 -4.27
N ASN A 197 20.54 26.21 -4.73
CA ASN A 197 20.68 26.81 -6.07
C ASN A 197 22.02 27.53 -6.21
N PHE A 198 22.45 28.25 -5.18
CA PHE A 198 23.73 28.94 -5.19
C PHE A 198 24.93 27.96 -5.29
N LYS A 199 24.94 26.88 -4.50
CA LYS A 199 25.96 25.82 -4.58
C LYS A 199 26.02 25.18 -5.96
N ARG A 200 24.85 24.90 -6.55
CA ARG A 200 24.74 24.29 -7.88
C ARG A 200 25.25 25.23 -8.96
N GLU A 201 24.92 26.52 -8.89
CA GLU A 201 25.30 27.46 -9.93
C GLU A 201 26.78 27.84 -9.85
N GLU A 202 27.36 27.90 -8.66
CA GLU A 202 28.82 27.97 -8.50
C GLU A 202 29.51 26.76 -9.17
N GLN A 203 29.01 25.54 -8.92
CA GLN A 203 29.54 24.33 -9.54
C GLN A 203 29.41 24.38 -11.07
N ASN A 204 28.26 24.80 -11.59
CA ASN A 204 28.02 24.98 -13.02
C ASN A 204 29.03 25.97 -13.60
N PHE A 205 29.21 27.13 -12.95
CA PHE A 205 30.16 28.15 -13.39
C PHE A 205 31.60 27.61 -13.45
N VAL A 206 32.07 26.89 -12.42
CA VAL A 206 33.41 26.29 -12.39
C VAL A 206 33.59 25.26 -13.51
N VAL A 207 32.60 24.38 -13.71
CA VAL A 207 32.68 23.29 -14.69
C VAL A 207 32.59 23.82 -16.13
N GLN A 208 31.70 24.78 -16.39
CA GLN A 208 31.53 25.41 -17.71
C GLN A 208 32.76 26.21 -18.13
N ASN A 209 33.39 26.92 -17.18
CA ASN A 209 34.54 27.77 -17.45
C ASN A 209 35.89 27.07 -17.28
N GLU A 210 35.89 25.76 -16.98
CA GLU A 210 37.07 24.92 -16.76
C GLU A 210 38.06 25.49 -15.73
N ILE A 211 37.54 26.11 -14.66
CA ILE A 211 38.35 26.77 -13.63
C ILE A 211 39.01 25.70 -12.74
N ASN A 212 40.35 25.77 -12.59
CA ASN A 212 41.07 24.94 -11.63
C ASN A 212 41.20 25.70 -10.30
N ASN A 213 40.30 25.47 -9.36
CA ASN A 213 40.33 26.19 -8.08
C ASN A 213 41.65 26.00 -7.32
N MET A 214 42.31 24.83 -7.46
CA MET A 214 43.59 24.56 -6.81
C MET A 214 44.73 25.46 -7.31
N SER A 215 44.70 25.93 -8.57
CA SER A 215 45.76 26.83 -9.07
C SER A 215 45.74 28.19 -8.39
N PHE A 216 44.60 28.64 -7.88
CA PHE A 216 44.51 29.90 -7.13
C PHE A 216 44.97 29.73 -5.67
N LEU A 217 44.91 28.51 -5.13
CA LEU A 217 45.21 28.19 -3.74
C LEU A 217 46.68 27.82 -3.47
N ILE A 218 47.42 27.37 -4.49
CA ILE A 218 48.84 27.00 -4.35
C ILE A 218 49.73 28.24 -4.54
N THR A 219 50.52 28.55 -3.52
CA THR A 219 51.43 29.70 -3.47
C THR A 219 52.72 29.40 -4.26
N ASP A 220 52.69 29.43 -5.59
CA ASP A 220 53.92 29.31 -6.38
C ASP A 220 54.74 30.61 -6.30
N THR A 221 55.74 30.61 -5.41
CA THR A 221 56.71 31.70 -5.24
C THR A 221 57.78 31.75 -6.33
N LYS A 222 57.71 30.94 -7.40
CA LYS A 222 58.64 31.01 -8.55
C LYS A 222 58.01 30.59 -9.88
N SER A 223 57.16 31.43 -10.48
CA SER A 223 56.69 31.23 -11.86
C SER A 223 57.69 31.75 -12.89
N LYS A 224 58.76 30.98 -13.16
CA LYS A 224 59.42 31.07 -14.47
C LYS A 224 58.45 30.52 -15.52
N MET A 225 58.09 31.36 -16.47
CA MET A 225 57.07 31.18 -17.52
C MET A 225 57.29 30.04 -18.54
N SER A 226 58.06 29.00 -18.21
CA SER A 226 58.43 27.93 -19.16
C SER A 226 58.07 26.54 -18.61
N LYS A 227 56.79 26.18 -18.56
CA LYS A 227 56.39 24.78 -18.33
C LYS A 227 55.03 24.42 -18.94
N THR A 228 54.90 24.66 -20.24
CA THR A 228 53.77 24.16 -21.07
C THR A 228 53.71 22.62 -21.11
N ALA A 229 54.77 21.91 -20.73
CA ALA A 229 54.84 20.45 -20.80
C ALA A 229 54.24 19.69 -19.60
N VAL A 230 54.01 20.32 -18.44
CA VAL A 230 53.44 19.63 -17.26
C VAL A 230 51.90 19.67 -17.25
N SER A 231 51.30 20.68 -17.89
CA SER A 231 49.85 20.84 -18.00
C SER A 231 49.15 19.68 -18.76
N ASP A 232 49.80 19.15 -19.80
CA ASP A 232 49.21 18.09 -20.63
C ASP A 232 49.16 16.72 -19.94
N GLN A 233 50.02 16.49 -18.94
CA GLN A 233 50.04 15.22 -18.20
C GLN A 233 49.00 15.19 -17.07
N GLU A 234 48.67 16.34 -16.48
CA GLU A 234 47.54 16.48 -15.54
C GLU A 234 46.18 16.48 -16.26
N ARG A 235 46.08 17.12 -17.43
CA ARG A 235 44.87 17.06 -18.30
C ARG A 235 44.48 15.65 -18.70
N LYS A 236 45.46 14.73 -18.85
CA LYS A 236 45.18 13.31 -19.17
C LYS A 236 44.71 12.48 -17.97
N LYS A 237 44.99 12.88 -16.72
CA LYS A 237 44.51 12.17 -15.52
C LYS A 237 43.09 12.59 -15.08
N MET A 238 42.66 13.83 -15.32
CA MET A 238 41.35 14.36 -14.88
C MET A 238 40.23 14.26 -15.95
N LYS A 239 40.06 13.09 -16.57
CA LYS A 239 39.10 12.89 -17.68
C LYS A 239 37.63 12.71 -17.26
N ARG A 240 37.29 12.72 -15.97
CA ARG A 240 35.88 12.68 -15.52
C ARG A 240 35.41 14.07 -15.13
N LYS A 241 34.32 14.55 -15.73
CA LYS A 241 33.66 15.84 -15.44
C LYS A 241 33.40 16.06 -13.93
N GLY A 242 33.29 14.98 -13.15
CA GLY A 242 33.05 15.00 -11.71
C GLY A 242 34.26 15.30 -10.82
N ASP A 243 35.50 15.33 -11.32
CA ASP A 243 36.70 15.54 -10.49
C ASP A 243 37.20 17.01 -10.49
N ARG A 244 36.52 17.94 -11.16
CA ARG A 244 36.97 19.35 -11.28
C ARG A 244 36.48 20.27 -10.17
N TYR A 245 35.38 19.89 -9.51
CA TYR A 245 34.76 20.68 -8.45
C TYR A 245 34.45 19.77 -7.27
N SER A 246 35.04 20.10 -6.12
CA SER A 246 34.61 19.61 -4.82
C SER A 246 34.19 20.81 -4.00
N THR A 247 33.15 20.65 -3.16
CA THR A 247 32.72 21.66 -2.20
C THR A 247 33.90 22.14 -1.33
N GLN A 248 34.86 21.26 -1.03
CA GLN A 248 36.08 21.60 -0.27
C GLN A 248 37.08 22.48 -1.05
N THR A 249 37.00 22.48 -2.38
CA THR A 249 37.85 23.28 -3.29
C THR A 249 37.17 24.57 -3.75
N SER A 250 35.95 24.87 -3.31
CA SER A 250 35.25 26.13 -3.63
C SER A 250 36.10 27.34 -3.19
N LEU A 251 36.17 28.38 -4.03
CA LEU A 251 36.85 29.63 -3.65
C LEU A 251 36.12 30.36 -2.52
N ILE A 252 34.80 30.17 -2.39
CA ILE A 252 34.00 30.75 -1.30
C ILE A 252 34.42 30.16 0.04
N VAL A 253 34.50 28.82 0.09
CA VAL A 253 35.01 28.08 1.26
C VAL A 253 36.47 28.44 1.54
N ALA A 254 37.30 28.55 0.51
CA ALA A 254 38.71 28.89 0.67
C ALA A 254 38.92 30.30 1.24
N ALA A 255 38.21 31.31 0.73
CA ALA A 255 38.27 32.69 1.23
C ALA A 255 37.90 32.75 2.72
N LEU A 256 36.81 32.08 3.11
CA LEU A 256 36.43 31.96 4.51
C LEU A 256 37.53 31.30 5.35
N LYS A 257 38.06 30.15 4.94
CA LYS A 257 39.12 29.44 5.67
C LYS A 257 40.40 30.27 5.86
N ARG A 258 40.76 31.12 4.88
CA ARG A 258 41.91 32.02 5.01
C ARG A 258 41.64 33.13 6.02
N LEU A 259 40.42 33.66 6.08
CA LEU A 259 40.03 34.71 7.03
C LEU A 259 39.65 34.17 8.42
N LEU A 260 39.30 32.88 8.55
CA LEU A 260 38.78 32.29 9.79
C LEU A 260 39.68 32.51 11.04
N PRO A 261 41.01 32.40 10.97
CA PRO A 261 41.86 32.71 12.13
C PRO A 261 41.82 34.18 12.56
N ILE A 262 41.49 35.11 11.66
CA ILE A 262 41.27 36.52 12.02
C ILE A 262 39.95 36.62 12.80
N GLY A 263 38.89 35.96 12.33
CA GLY A 263 37.61 35.86 13.04
C GLY A 263 37.72 35.20 14.43
N LEU A 264 38.50 34.12 14.56
CA LEU A 264 38.77 33.46 15.84
C LEU A 264 39.60 34.32 16.79
N ASN A 265 40.43 35.24 16.26
CA ASN A 265 41.19 36.20 17.06
C ASN A 265 40.31 37.32 17.65
N ILE A 266 39.04 37.45 17.21
CA ILE A 266 38.06 38.38 17.79
C ILE A 266 37.50 37.82 19.11
N CYS A 267 37.41 36.50 19.24
CA CYS A 267 36.96 35.82 20.46
C CYS A 267 38.09 35.68 21.49
N ALA A 268 37.74 35.77 22.78
CA ALA A 268 38.67 35.44 23.84
C ALA A 268 38.87 33.91 23.90
N PRO A 269 40.03 33.41 24.36
CA PRO A 269 40.21 31.97 24.57
C PRO A 269 39.14 31.33 25.48
N GLY A 270 38.53 32.11 26.39
CA GLY A 270 37.43 31.68 27.26
C GLY A 270 36.06 31.53 26.57
N ASP A 271 35.91 31.97 25.32
CA ASP A 271 34.66 31.86 24.55
C ASP A 271 34.52 30.51 23.81
N GLN A 272 35.58 29.69 23.77
CA GLN A 272 35.60 28.44 22.99
C GLN A 272 34.55 27.43 23.45
N GLU A 273 34.27 27.35 24.75
CA GLU A 273 33.21 26.49 25.28
C GLU A 273 31.82 26.95 24.89
N LEU A 274 31.58 28.27 24.91
CA LEU A 274 30.31 28.85 24.47
C LEU A 274 30.09 28.63 22.97
N ILE A 275 31.15 28.73 22.16
CA ILE A 275 31.11 28.43 20.74
C ILE A 275 30.80 26.93 20.51
N ALA A 276 31.42 26.03 21.26
CA ALA A 276 31.15 24.60 21.17
C ALA A 276 29.72 24.24 21.59
N LEU A 277 29.22 24.86 22.67
CA LEU A 277 27.84 24.71 23.12
C LEU A 277 26.86 25.21 22.05
N ALA A 278 27.05 26.42 21.52
CA ALA A 278 26.22 26.99 20.47
C ALA A 278 26.21 26.12 19.21
N LYS A 279 27.38 25.61 18.80
CA LYS A 279 27.51 24.69 17.66
C LYS A 279 26.72 23.39 17.85
N ASN A 280 26.77 22.80 19.05
CA ASN A 280 26.02 21.59 19.37
C ASN A 280 24.50 21.83 19.34
N ARG A 281 24.05 23.01 19.80
CA ARG A 281 22.62 23.40 19.76
C ARG A 281 22.14 23.63 18.33
N LEU A 282 22.92 24.32 17.50
CA LEU A 282 22.66 24.44 16.07
C LEU A 282 22.59 23.06 15.38
N SER A 283 23.38 22.09 15.80
CA SER A 283 23.30 20.70 15.30
C SER A 283 22.03 19.97 15.71
N MET A 284 21.38 20.35 16.82
CA MET A 284 20.09 19.81 17.24
C MET A 284 18.89 20.49 16.55
N LYS A 285 19.16 21.42 15.62
CA LYS A 285 18.16 22.22 14.89
C LYS A 285 17.37 23.21 15.75
N ASP A 286 17.94 23.68 16.86
CA ASP A 286 17.41 24.80 17.64
C ASP A 286 17.43 26.09 16.78
N THR A 287 16.48 27.00 17.00
CA THR A 287 16.42 28.29 16.30
C THR A 287 17.54 29.24 16.73
N GLU A 288 17.97 30.18 15.87
CA GLU A 288 19.04 31.14 16.22
C GLU A 288 18.69 31.98 17.48
N ASP A 289 17.40 32.24 17.73
CA ASP A 289 16.91 32.93 18.93
C ASP A 289 17.04 32.09 20.20
N GLU A 290 16.67 30.80 20.14
CA GLU A 290 16.85 29.86 21.27
C GLU A 290 18.34 29.67 21.61
N VAL A 291 19.20 29.57 20.59
CA VAL A 291 20.64 29.47 20.80
C VAL A 291 21.19 30.75 21.45
N ARG A 292 20.70 31.93 21.04
CA ARG A 292 21.08 33.22 21.66
C ARG A 292 20.74 33.25 23.14
N ASP A 293 19.55 32.80 23.52
CA ASP A 293 19.11 32.76 24.92
C ASP A 293 19.91 31.74 25.75
N ILE A 294 20.27 30.60 25.16
CA ILE A 294 21.13 29.61 25.82
C ILE A 294 22.54 30.17 26.05
N ILE A 295 23.13 30.88 25.08
CA ILE A 295 24.43 31.52 25.25
C ILE A 295 24.34 32.58 26.37
N ARG A 296 23.29 33.41 26.37
CA ARG A 296 23.07 34.45 27.39
C ARG A 296 22.98 33.86 28.81
N ASN A 297 22.28 32.74 28.96
CA ASN A 297 22.17 32.03 30.25
C ASN A 297 23.48 31.36 30.71
N ASN A 298 24.38 31.06 29.78
CA ASN A 298 25.62 30.33 30.04
C ASN A 298 26.89 31.20 30.02
N LEU A 299 26.78 32.53 29.95
CA LEU A 299 27.92 33.46 30.01
C LEU A 299 28.87 33.21 31.20
N HIS A 300 28.36 32.65 32.30
CA HIS A 300 29.13 32.25 33.49
C HIS A 300 30.18 31.14 33.25
N LEU A 301 30.15 30.46 32.09
CA LEU A 301 31.14 29.46 31.68
C LEU A 301 32.44 30.10 31.16
N GLN A 302 32.45 31.41 30.86
CA GLN A 302 33.67 32.12 30.46
C GLN A 302 34.75 32.00 31.55
N GLY A 303 35.80 31.24 31.27
CA GLY A 303 36.97 31.10 32.14
C GLY A 303 36.99 29.89 33.09
N LYS A 304 36.06 28.93 32.96
CA LYS A 304 36.04 27.71 33.79
C LYS A 304 36.80 26.52 33.20
N LEU A 305 38.00 26.72 32.65
CA LEU A 305 38.96 25.63 32.43
C LEU A 305 40.38 26.18 32.25
N GLU A 306 41.19 26.07 33.31
CA GLU A 306 42.64 26.01 33.15
C GLU A 306 43.01 24.64 32.59
N ASP A 307 42.82 24.42 31.29
CA ASP A 307 43.42 23.27 30.61
C ASP A 307 44.95 23.48 30.54
N PRO A 308 45.78 22.59 31.13
CA PRO A 308 47.24 22.72 31.09
C PRO A 308 47.82 22.83 29.67
N ALA A 309 47.12 22.31 28.66
CA ALA A 309 47.55 22.35 27.25
C ALA A 309 47.44 23.74 26.60
N ILE A 310 46.61 24.64 27.16
CA ILE A 310 46.25 25.94 26.56
C ILE A 310 46.86 27.11 27.36
N ARG A 311 47.46 26.84 28.53
CA ARG A 311 48.10 27.83 29.41
C ARG A 311 49.17 28.68 28.71
N TRP A 312 49.90 28.13 27.74
CA TRP A 312 50.89 28.87 26.96
C TRP A 312 50.25 29.84 25.96
N GLN A 313 49.09 29.51 25.37
CA GLN A 313 48.32 30.43 24.53
C GLN A 313 47.78 31.58 25.36
N VAL A 314 47.16 31.28 26.51
CA VAL A 314 46.63 32.29 27.43
C VAL A 314 47.75 33.22 27.93
N ALA A 315 48.97 32.72 28.17
CA ALA A 315 50.13 33.52 28.56
C ALA A 315 50.71 34.37 27.42
N LEU A 316 50.69 33.89 26.17
CA LEU A 316 51.18 34.63 24.98
C LEU A 316 50.26 35.78 24.56
N TYR A 317 48.94 35.63 24.75
CA TYR A 317 47.95 36.63 24.37
C TYR A 317 47.60 37.64 25.48
N LYS A 318 48.15 37.47 26.69
CA LYS A 318 47.89 38.33 27.85
C LYS A 318 48.55 39.71 27.75
N ASP A 319 49.64 39.83 26.99
CA ASP A 319 50.49 41.02 26.91
C ASP A 319 50.27 41.87 25.63
N LEU A 320 49.18 41.67 24.90
CA LEU A 320 48.91 42.40 23.64
C LEU A 320 48.19 43.75 23.91
N PRO A 321 48.70 44.92 23.46
CA PRO A 321 48.32 46.22 24.02
C PRO A 321 46.95 46.82 23.64
N ASN A 322 46.02 46.10 22.99
CA ASN A 322 44.78 46.68 22.47
C ASN A 322 43.49 45.88 22.78
N ARG A 323 43.54 44.88 23.67
CA ARG A 323 42.37 43.99 23.93
C ARG A 323 41.46 44.41 25.09
N THR A 324 41.82 45.45 25.85
CA THR A 324 41.18 45.78 27.14
C THR A 324 39.86 46.55 27.07
N ASP A 325 39.44 47.06 25.89
CA ASP A 325 38.26 47.95 25.80
C ASP A 325 37.00 47.32 25.19
N ILE A 326 37.01 46.04 24.76
CA ILE A 326 35.85 45.38 24.12
C ILE A 326 35.15 44.34 25.04
N THR A 327 35.47 44.37 26.34
CA THR A 327 35.05 43.37 27.34
C THR A 327 33.87 43.79 28.24
N SER A 328 33.22 44.92 27.99
CA SER A 328 32.25 45.50 28.94
C SER A 328 30.78 45.23 28.63
N ASP A 329 30.44 44.66 27.46
CA ASP A 329 29.06 44.47 27.00
C ASP A 329 28.75 42.98 26.76
N PRO A 330 27.90 42.34 27.59
CA PRO A 330 27.58 40.93 27.48
C PRO A 330 26.83 40.62 26.18
N GLU A 331 26.00 41.54 25.67
CA GLU A 331 25.17 41.29 24.49
C GLU A 331 26.00 41.21 23.21
N LYS A 332 26.98 42.13 23.06
CA LYS A 332 27.97 42.06 21.97
C LYS A 332 28.83 40.80 22.03
N THR A 333 29.00 40.22 23.22
CA THR A 333 29.74 38.97 23.38
C THR A 333 28.91 37.78 22.92
N VAL A 334 27.62 37.75 23.26
CA VAL A 334 26.67 36.74 22.75
C VAL A 334 26.59 36.78 21.22
N GLU A 335 26.45 37.95 20.61
CA GLU A 335 26.41 38.10 19.15
C GLU A 335 27.69 37.59 18.47
N ARG A 336 28.87 37.97 18.98
CA ARG A 336 30.15 37.49 18.43
C ARG A 336 30.29 35.97 18.53
N VAL A 337 29.90 35.38 19.65
CA VAL A 337 29.94 33.92 19.85
C VAL A 337 29.01 33.21 18.87
N LEU A 338 27.79 33.73 18.71
CA LEU A 338 26.79 33.18 17.81
C LEU A 338 27.26 33.26 16.35
N ASP A 339 27.77 34.40 15.90
CA ASP A 339 28.29 34.61 14.54
C ASP A 339 29.38 33.58 14.21
N ILE A 340 30.36 33.40 15.10
CA ILE A 340 31.46 32.45 14.91
C ILE A 340 30.97 31.00 14.97
N ALA A 341 30.06 30.67 15.90
CA ALA A 341 29.48 29.33 16.00
C ALA A 341 28.68 28.96 14.74
N ASN A 342 27.92 29.91 14.17
CA ASN A 342 27.13 29.71 12.96
C ASN A 342 28.03 29.43 11.75
N VAL A 343 29.13 30.17 11.61
CA VAL A 343 30.15 29.94 10.58
C VAL A 343 30.81 28.57 10.74
N LEU A 344 31.22 28.21 11.95
CA LEU A 344 31.88 26.91 12.21
C LEU A 344 30.93 25.73 11.99
N PHE A 345 29.66 25.87 12.37
CA PHE A 345 28.63 24.86 12.14
C PHE A 345 28.42 24.59 10.65
N HIS A 346 28.19 25.63 9.84
CA HIS A 346 28.01 25.49 8.40
C HIS A 346 29.30 25.03 7.70
N LEU A 347 30.47 25.42 8.19
CA LEU A 347 31.76 24.93 7.70
C LEU A 347 31.93 23.42 7.97
N GLU A 348 31.58 22.95 9.17
CA GLU A 348 31.63 21.53 9.53
C GLU A 348 30.66 20.70 8.69
N GLN A 349 29.44 21.18 8.44
CA GLN A 349 28.50 20.51 7.52
C GLN A 349 29.05 20.38 6.10
N VAL A 350 29.81 21.37 5.64
CA VAL A 350 30.42 21.39 4.30
C VAL A 350 31.66 20.49 4.22
N GLU A 351 32.50 20.46 5.26
CA GLU A 351 33.72 19.64 5.30
C GLU A 351 33.43 18.16 5.59
N HIS A 352 32.47 17.93 6.49
CA HIS A 352 31.97 16.65 6.91
C HIS A 352 30.46 16.64 6.68
N PRO A 353 30.00 16.52 5.41
CA PRO A 353 28.61 16.19 5.17
C PRO A 353 28.36 14.95 6.01
N GLN A 354 27.43 15.02 6.97
CA GLN A 354 27.11 13.86 7.78
C GLN A 354 26.99 12.71 6.80
N ARG A 355 27.71 11.63 7.05
CA ARG A 355 27.51 10.38 6.32
C ARG A 355 26.13 9.86 6.73
N SER A 356 25.06 10.62 6.46
CA SER A 356 23.71 10.11 6.34
C SER A 356 23.79 9.14 5.19
N LYS A 357 24.03 7.87 5.56
CA LYS A 357 24.05 6.69 4.70
C LYS A 357 24.34 7.08 3.26
N LYS A 358 25.55 7.61 2.97
CA LYS A 358 25.90 8.02 1.60
C LYS A 358 25.56 6.82 0.76
N ALA A 359 24.49 6.93 -0.02
CA ALA A 359 23.83 5.77 -0.60
C ALA A 359 24.94 4.93 -1.19
N VAL A 360 25.24 3.82 -0.51
CA VAL A 360 25.96 2.74 -1.13
C VAL A 360 25.01 2.48 -2.27
N TRP A 361 25.38 2.91 -3.47
CA TRP A 361 24.71 2.45 -4.66
C TRP A 361 24.97 0.94 -4.63
N HIS A 362 24.13 0.22 -3.88
CA HIS A 362 23.80 -1.14 -4.19
C HIS A 362 23.59 -1.11 -5.70
N LYS A 363 24.21 -2.06 -6.40
CA LYS A 363 23.94 -2.25 -7.81
C LYS A 363 22.44 -2.54 -7.95
N LEU A 364 21.60 -1.49 -7.99
CA LEU A 364 20.15 -1.54 -8.15
C LEU A 364 19.80 -2.28 -9.44
N LEU A 365 20.68 -2.21 -10.44
CA LEU A 365 20.66 -3.09 -11.58
C LEU A 365 21.90 -3.98 -11.63
N SER A 366 21.64 -5.29 -11.68
CA SER A 366 22.63 -6.30 -12.06
C SER A 366 23.25 -5.96 -13.42
N LYS A 367 24.47 -6.44 -13.68
CA LYS A 367 25.14 -6.26 -14.98
C LYS A 367 24.28 -6.79 -16.13
N GLN A 368 23.47 -7.82 -15.86
CA GLN A 368 22.52 -8.40 -16.82
C GLN A 368 21.33 -7.47 -17.07
N ARG A 369 20.71 -6.90 -16.03
CA ARG A 369 19.63 -5.91 -16.19
C ARG A 369 20.14 -4.67 -16.95
N LYS A 370 21.36 -4.19 -16.68
CA LYS A 370 21.97 -3.08 -17.45
C LYS A 370 22.17 -3.45 -18.92
N ARG A 371 22.58 -4.69 -19.22
CA ARG A 371 22.69 -5.19 -20.60
C ARG A 371 21.33 -5.27 -21.27
N ALA A 372 20.28 -5.70 -20.56
CA ALA A 372 18.91 -5.74 -21.07
C ALA A 372 18.40 -4.34 -21.40
N VAL A 373 18.57 -3.36 -20.50
CA VAL A 373 18.20 -1.95 -20.77
C VAL A 373 18.92 -1.40 -22.00
N VAL A 374 20.22 -1.68 -22.14
CA VAL A 374 20.99 -1.29 -23.34
C VAL A 374 20.49 -2.02 -24.60
N ALA A 375 20.00 -3.25 -24.48
CA ALA A 375 19.36 -3.97 -25.57
C ALA A 375 17.97 -3.39 -25.92
N CYS A 376 17.20 -2.89 -24.95
CA CYS A 376 15.93 -2.20 -25.18
C CYS A 376 16.11 -0.98 -26.09
N PHE A 377 17.19 -0.20 -25.90
CA PHE A 377 17.52 0.92 -26.79
C PHE A 377 17.89 0.51 -28.22
N ARG A 378 18.19 -0.77 -28.45
CA ARG A 378 18.48 -1.35 -29.78
C ARG A 378 17.28 -2.08 -30.37
N MET A 379 16.12 -2.08 -29.69
CA MET A 379 14.94 -2.75 -30.22
C MET A 379 14.47 -2.04 -31.49
N ALA A 380 14.20 -2.85 -32.51
CA ALA A 380 13.61 -2.35 -33.75
C ALA A 380 12.15 -1.93 -33.47
N PRO A 381 11.73 -0.75 -33.93
CA PRO A 381 10.33 -0.35 -33.80
C PRO A 381 9.44 -1.25 -34.66
N LEU A 382 8.18 -1.44 -34.24
CA LEU A 382 7.23 -2.36 -34.87
C LEU A 382 7.10 -2.14 -36.40
N TYR A 383 7.09 -0.88 -36.85
CA TYR A 383 6.99 -0.53 -38.27
C TYR A 383 8.20 -0.95 -39.13
N ASN A 384 9.35 -1.21 -38.50
CA ASN A 384 10.57 -1.68 -39.19
C ASN A 384 10.71 -3.21 -39.13
N LEU A 385 9.79 -3.93 -38.49
CA LEU A 385 9.82 -5.39 -38.49
C LEU A 385 9.33 -5.97 -39.83
N PRO A 386 9.90 -7.10 -40.30
CA PRO A 386 9.37 -7.81 -41.45
C PRO A 386 7.91 -8.19 -41.23
N ARG A 387 7.07 -8.02 -42.26
CA ARG A 387 5.61 -8.24 -42.18
C ARG A 387 5.25 -9.60 -41.58
N HIS A 388 5.90 -10.68 -42.00
CA HIS A 388 5.64 -12.03 -41.48
C HIS A 388 5.90 -12.14 -39.97
N ARG A 389 6.97 -11.49 -39.46
CA ARG A 389 7.32 -11.53 -38.04
C ARG A 389 6.35 -10.70 -37.20
N ALA A 390 5.92 -9.55 -37.71
CA ALA A 390 4.91 -8.73 -37.05
C ALA A 390 3.57 -9.48 -36.95
N VAL A 391 3.16 -10.20 -38.00
CA VAL A 391 1.95 -11.04 -37.99
C VAL A 391 2.07 -12.19 -36.98
N ASN A 392 3.21 -12.87 -36.88
CA ASN A 392 3.39 -13.94 -35.89
C ASN A 392 3.31 -13.43 -34.45
N LEU A 393 3.93 -12.27 -34.15
CA LEU A 393 3.84 -11.63 -32.82
C LEU A 393 2.42 -11.16 -32.53
N PHE A 394 1.71 -10.66 -33.54
CA PHE A 394 0.30 -10.28 -33.41
C PHE A 394 -0.57 -11.50 -33.10
N LEU A 395 -0.40 -12.61 -33.84
CA LEU A 395 -1.14 -13.84 -33.58
C LEU A 395 -0.85 -14.38 -32.17
N GLN A 396 0.42 -14.39 -31.73
CA GLN A 396 0.77 -14.82 -30.37
C GLN A 396 0.12 -13.96 -29.27
N GLY A 397 0.05 -12.64 -29.47
CA GLY A 397 -0.63 -11.75 -28.53
C GLY A 397 -2.16 -11.88 -28.59
N TYR A 398 -2.71 -12.10 -29.79
CA TYR A 398 -4.14 -12.31 -30.00
C TYR A 398 -4.61 -13.61 -29.36
N ASP A 399 -3.86 -14.69 -29.53
CA ASP A 399 -4.12 -15.99 -28.91
C ASP A 399 -4.29 -15.86 -27.38
N LYS A 400 -3.30 -15.27 -26.71
CA LYS A 400 -3.31 -15.11 -25.25
C LYS A 400 -4.31 -14.11 -24.69
N SER A 401 -4.60 -13.04 -25.44
CA SER A 401 -5.44 -11.94 -24.95
C SER A 401 -6.88 -11.97 -25.43
N TRP A 402 -7.19 -12.82 -26.40
CA TRP A 402 -8.53 -12.92 -26.99
C TRP A 402 -9.04 -14.35 -27.13
N VAL A 403 -8.19 -15.32 -27.44
CA VAL A 403 -8.63 -16.72 -27.61
C VAL A 403 -8.66 -17.43 -26.26
N GLU A 404 -7.58 -17.34 -25.48
CA GLU A 404 -7.47 -17.96 -24.14
C GLU A 404 -8.40 -17.33 -23.09
N THR A 405 -8.83 -16.08 -23.29
CA THR A 405 -9.69 -15.33 -22.34
C THR A 405 -11.18 -15.37 -22.70
N GLU A 406 -11.54 -15.95 -23.84
CA GLU A 406 -12.96 -16.05 -24.23
C GLU A 406 -13.58 -17.23 -23.48
N ASP A 407 -14.57 -16.94 -22.63
CA ASP A 407 -15.29 -17.99 -21.91
C ASP A 407 -15.97 -18.94 -22.90
N HIS A 408 -15.62 -20.21 -22.77
CA HIS A 408 -16.26 -21.29 -23.49
C HIS A 408 -17.37 -21.81 -22.57
N TYR A 409 -18.60 -21.84 -23.08
CA TYR A 409 -19.79 -22.37 -22.37
C TYR A 409 -20.26 -23.69 -23.00
N PHE A 410 -19.38 -24.41 -23.71
CA PHE A 410 -19.78 -25.64 -24.39
C PHE A 410 -19.66 -26.86 -23.49
N GLU A 411 -18.97 -26.74 -22.35
CA GLU A 411 -18.63 -27.78 -21.41
C GLU A 411 -19.91 -28.45 -20.87
N ASP A 412 -20.85 -27.65 -20.36
CA ASP A 412 -22.17 -28.10 -19.90
C ASP A 412 -22.99 -28.76 -20.99
N THR A 413 -23.11 -28.07 -22.14
CA THR A 413 -23.93 -28.54 -23.26
C THR A 413 -23.40 -29.87 -23.80
N LEU A 414 -22.07 -30.02 -23.85
CA LEU A 414 -21.42 -31.24 -24.33
C LEU A 414 -21.64 -32.41 -23.36
N ILE A 415 -21.52 -32.19 -22.05
CA ILE A 415 -21.77 -33.24 -21.06
C ILE A 415 -23.25 -33.64 -21.03
N GLU A 416 -24.17 -32.68 -21.07
CA GLU A 416 -25.61 -32.96 -21.16
C GLU A 416 -25.96 -33.77 -22.42
N ASP A 417 -25.36 -33.44 -23.57
CA ASP A 417 -25.59 -34.18 -24.82
C ASP A 417 -25.02 -35.60 -24.79
N LEU A 418 -23.89 -35.82 -24.13
CA LEU A 418 -23.28 -37.14 -23.97
C LEU A 418 -23.99 -38.03 -22.94
N ALA A 419 -24.66 -37.41 -21.95
CA ALA A 419 -25.42 -38.10 -20.92
C ALA A 419 -26.85 -38.49 -21.36
N LYS A 420 -27.36 -37.93 -22.46
CA LYS A 420 -28.66 -38.31 -23.02
C LYS A 420 -28.64 -39.76 -23.51
N PRO A 421 -29.60 -40.62 -23.09
CA PRO A 421 -29.69 -41.98 -23.61
C PRO A 421 -29.95 -41.92 -25.13
N GLY A 422 -29.13 -42.61 -25.91
CA GLY A 422 -29.33 -42.72 -27.36
C GLY A 422 -30.74 -43.26 -27.67
N ALA A 423 -31.37 -42.71 -28.71
CA ALA A 423 -32.75 -42.92 -29.21
C ALA A 423 -33.53 -44.15 -28.70
N GLU A 424 -34.83 -43.92 -28.41
CA GLU A 424 -35.82 -44.84 -27.84
C GLU A 424 -35.65 -46.32 -28.25
N PRO A 425 -35.70 -47.27 -27.30
CA PRO A 425 -35.58 -48.69 -27.60
C PRO A 425 -36.81 -49.20 -28.36
N THR A 426 -36.60 -50.03 -29.38
CA THR A 426 -37.63 -50.97 -29.85
C THR A 426 -37.91 -51.98 -28.73
N GLU A 427 -39.19 -52.33 -28.51
CA GLU A 427 -39.74 -53.15 -27.41
C GLU A 427 -39.06 -54.53 -27.15
N GLU A 428 -38.05 -54.91 -27.95
CA GLU A 428 -37.28 -56.15 -27.78
C GLU A 428 -36.03 -56.00 -26.88
N ASP A 429 -35.64 -54.78 -26.48
CA ASP A 429 -34.36 -54.47 -25.80
C ASP A 429 -34.44 -54.25 -24.26
N GLU A 430 -35.58 -54.50 -23.59
CA GLU A 430 -35.77 -54.22 -22.14
C GLU A 430 -34.78 -54.93 -21.19
N CYS A 431 -34.05 -55.95 -21.65
CA CYS A 431 -33.10 -56.70 -20.81
C CYS A 431 -31.65 -56.18 -20.87
N ILE A 432 -31.29 -55.30 -21.82
CA ILE A 432 -29.93 -54.77 -21.98
C ILE A 432 -29.99 -53.24 -21.97
N LYS A 433 -29.80 -52.61 -20.80
CA LYS A 433 -29.62 -51.15 -20.71
C LYS A 433 -28.42 -50.75 -21.58
N ARG A 434 -28.67 -50.07 -22.70
CA ARG A 434 -27.59 -49.50 -23.53
C ARG A 434 -26.87 -48.43 -22.71
N VAL A 435 -25.56 -48.60 -22.57
CA VAL A 435 -24.67 -47.65 -21.88
C VAL A 435 -24.60 -46.36 -22.70
N ASP A 436 -24.86 -45.21 -22.08
CA ASP A 436 -24.80 -43.91 -22.76
C ASP A 436 -23.36 -43.56 -23.22
N PRO A 437 -23.21 -42.65 -24.19
CA PRO A 437 -21.90 -42.26 -24.72
C PRO A 437 -20.91 -41.76 -23.65
N LEU A 438 -21.39 -41.03 -22.62
CA LEU A 438 -20.54 -40.57 -21.52
C LEU A 438 -19.99 -41.75 -20.72
N HIS A 439 -20.84 -42.71 -20.35
CA HIS A 439 -20.38 -43.92 -19.67
C HIS A 439 -19.43 -44.78 -20.53
N GLN A 440 -19.61 -44.83 -21.86
CA GLN A 440 -18.65 -45.52 -22.74
C GLN A 440 -17.27 -44.86 -22.74
N LEU A 441 -17.21 -43.52 -22.70
CA LEU A 441 -15.96 -42.76 -22.59
C LEU A 441 -15.25 -43.05 -21.25
N ILE A 442 -16.00 -43.10 -20.15
CA ILE A 442 -15.49 -43.45 -18.82
C ILE A 442 -14.98 -44.90 -18.78
N LEU A 443 -15.68 -45.83 -19.45
CA LEU A 443 -15.23 -47.21 -19.60
C LEU A 443 -13.94 -47.34 -20.41
N LEU A 444 -13.74 -46.50 -21.43
CA LEU A 444 -12.49 -46.45 -22.19
C LEU A 444 -11.32 -46.05 -21.28
N PHE A 445 -11.45 -44.93 -20.59
CA PHE A 445 -10.39 -44.40 -19.74
C PHE A 445 -10.10 -45.33 -18.54
N SER A 446 -11.12 -45.95 -17.93
CA SER A 446 -10.92 -46.93 -16.85
C SER A 446 -10.18 -48.20 -17.33
N ARG A 447 -10.47 -48.66 -18.56
CA ARG A 447 -9.72 -49.76 -19.18
C ARG A 447 -8.27 -49.38 -19.45
N THR A 448 -8.01 -48.14 -19.87
CA THR A 448 -6.66 -47.63 -20.07
C THR A 448 -5.88 -47.61 -18.76
N ALA A 449 -6.49 -47.15 -17.66
CA ALA A 449 -5.87 -47.13 -16.33
C ALA A 449 -5.56 -48.54 -15.77
N LEU A 450 -6.41 -49.52 -16.03
CA LEU A 450 -6.20 -50.92 -15.61
C LEU A 450 -5.20 -51.69 -16.49
N THR A 451 -4.71 -51.09 -17.57
CA THR A 451 -3.71 -51.72 -18.43
C THR A 451 -2.34 -51.67 -17.75
N GLU A 452 -1.78 -52.84 -17.43
CA GLU A 452 -0.49 -52.95 -16.74
C GLU A 452 0.64 -52.30 -17.56
N LYS A 453 1.08 -51.12 -17.12
CA LYS A 453 2.20 -50.35 -17.67
C LYS A 453 3.07 -49.83 -16.53
N CYS A 454 4.39 -49.78 -16.72
CA CYS A 454 5.32 -49.24 -15.72
C CYS A 454 5.30 -47.70 -15.62
N LYS A 455 4.76 -47.02 -16.64
CA LYS A 455 4.61 -45.57 -16.71
C LYS A 455 3.37 -45.25 -17.55
N LEU A 456 2.50 -44.37 -17.07
CA LEU A 456 1.40 -43.85 -17.88
C LEU A 456 1.96 -42.89 -18.95
N ASP A 457 1.40 -43.00 -20.15
CA ASP A 457 1.67 -42.08 -21.25
C ASP A 457 0.86 -40.78 -21.04
N GLU A 458 1.35 -39.64 -21.54
CA GLU A 458 0.58 -38.38 -21.55
C GLU A 458 -0.62 -38.52 -22.49
N ASP A 459 -1.80 -38.74 -21.93
CA ASP A 459 -3.05 -38.92 -22.67
C ASP A 459 -3.79 -37.58 -22.79
N TYR A 460 -3.51 -36.84 -23.88
CA TYR A 460 -4.18 -35.57 -24.18
C TYR A 460 -5.71 -35.68 -24.26
N LEU A 461 -6.24 -36.85 -24.64
CA LEU A 461 -7.69 -37.06 -24.72
C LEU A 461 -8.28 -37.09 -23.31
N TYR A 462 -7.60 -37.76 -22.39
CA TYR A 462 -8.00 -37.80 -20.99
C TYR A 462 -7.88 -36.42 -20.32
N MET A 463 -6.77 -35.69 -20.53
CA MET A 463 -6.59 -34.33 -19.98
C MET A 463 -7.73 -33.38 -20.41
N ALA A 464 -8.08 -33.39 -21.70
CA ALA A 464 -9.13 -32.53 -22.24
C ALA A 464 -10.51 -32.87 -21.68
N TYR A 465 -10.87 -34.16 -21.64
CA TYR A 465 -12.18 -34.58 -21.12
C TYR A 465 -12.27 -34.48 -19.59
N ALA A 466 -11.16 -34.62 -18.86
CA ALA A 466 -11.11 -34.39 -17.42
C ALA A 466 -11.39 -32.90 -17.09
N ASP A 467 -10.75 -31.96 -17.80
CA ASP A 467 -10.99 -30.52 -17.65
C ASP A 467 -12.44 -30.15 -17.98
N ILE A 468 -12.98 -30.64 -19.11
CA ILE A 468 -14.37 -30.41 -19.52
C ILE A 468 -15.35 -30.94 -18.45
N MET A 469 -15.14 -32.17 -17.96
CA MET A 469 -16.01 -32.76 -16.94
C MET A 469 -15.92 -32.00 -15.61
N ALA A 470 -14.73 -31.55 -15.20
CA ALA A 470 -14.54 -30.76 -13.99
C ALA A 470 -15.25 -29.40 -14.08
N LYS A 471 -15.04 -28.65 -15.17
CA LYS A 471 -15.69 -27.36 -15.41
C LYS A 471 -17.21 -27.46 -15.45
N SER A 472 -17.76 -28.52 -16.05
CA SER A 472 -19.21 -28.73 -16.09
C SER A 472 -19.88 -28.93 -14.72
N CYS A 473 -19.09 -29.18 -13.68
CA CYS A 473 -19.57 -29.32 -12.30
C CYS A 473 -19.29 -28.07 -11.45
N HIS A 474 -18.47 -27.12 -11.92
CA HIS A 474 -17.88 -26.03 -11.13
C HIS A 474 -18.54 -24.65 -11.29
N ASP A 475 -19.58 -24.53 -12.12
CA ASP A 475 -20.05 -23.26 -12.70
C ASP A 475 -20.57 -22.15 -11.75
N GLU A 476 -20.56 -22.30 -10.41
CA GLU A 476 -21.18 -21.30 -9.51
C GLU A 476 -20.40 -20.95 -8.22
N GLU A 477 -19.21 -21.52 -7.95
CA GLU A 477 -18.46 -21.21 -6.71
C GLU A 477 -17.56 -19.96 -6.83
N ASP A 478 -16.96 -19.67 -7.99
CA ASP A 478 -15.88 -18.66 -8.10
C ASP A 478 -16.33 -17.22 -8.41
N ASN A 479 -17.58 -16.97 -8.80
CA ASN A 479 -18.03 -15.64 -9.25
C ASN A 479 -18.55 -14.71 -8.14
N ASN A 480 -18.43 -15.09 -6.86
CA ASN A 480 -19.13 -14.39 -5.76
C ASN A 480 -18.23 -13.79 -4.66
N ASP A 481 -16.92 -13.65 -4.89
CA ASP A 481 -15.98 -13.08 -3.89
C ASP A 481 -15.99 -11.54 -3.80
N GLY A 482 -16.99 -10.87 -4.39
CA GLY A 482 -17.01 -9.40 -4.54
C GLY A 482 -18.02 -8.64 -3.67
N GLU A 483 -19.20 -9.19 -3.37
CA GLU A 483 -20.24 -8.53 -2.59
C GLU A 483 -21.04 -9.58 -1.82
N GLU A 484 -21.18 -9.42 -0.50
CA GLU A 484 -22.09 -10.21 0.34
C GLU A 484 -23.56 -9.91 -0.04
N GLU A 485 -23.98 -10.29 -1.24
CA GLU A 485 -25.41 -10.47 -1.52
C GLU A 485 -25.85 -11.78 -0.90
N VAL A 486 -26.70 -11.68 0.13
CA VAL A 486 -27.37 -12.82 0.75
C VAL A 486 -28.26 -13.50 -0.30
N LYS A 487 -27.72 -14.49 -1.03
CA LYS A 487 -28.50 -15.32 -1.97
C LYS A 487 -29.66 -15.97 -1.20
N SER A 488 -30.86 -15.95 -1.78
CA SER A 488 -32.04 -16.55 -1.17
C SER A 488 -31.88 -18.07 -1.01
N PHE A 489 -32.41 -18.61 0.11
CA PHE A 489 -32.32 -20.03 0.49
C PHE A 489 -32.84 -21.01 -0.61
N GLU A 490 -33.78 -20.57 -1.46
CA GLU A 490 -34.27 -21.35 -2.60
C GLU A 490 -33.21 -21.58 -3.69
N VAL A 491 -32.30 -20.62 -3.92
CA VAL A 491 -31.24 -20.72 -4.92
C VAL A 491 -30.17 -21.71 -4.46
N THR A 492 -29.77 -21.66 -3.20
CA THR A 492 -28.79 -22.58 -2.59
C THR A 492 -29.32 -24.01 -2.46
N GLY A 493 -30.63 -24.18 -2.19
CA GLY A 493 -31.28 -25.50 -2.19
C GLY A 493 -31.41 -26.14 -3.58
N SER A 494 -31.73 -25.34 -4.59
CA SER A 494 -31.83 -25.79 -6.00
C SER A 494 -30.45 -26.16 -6.59
N GLN A 495 -29.41 -25.40 -6.25
CA GLN A 495 -28.02 -25.67 -6.65
C GLN A 495 -27.47 -26.98 -6.05
N ARG A 496 -27.70 -27.26 -4.76
CA ARG A 496 -27.34 -28.55 -4.12
C ARG A 496 -28.03 -29.76 -4.77
N SER A 497 -29.27 -29.57 -5.23
CA SER A 497 -30.06 -30.62 -5.87
C SER A 497 -29.57 -30.94 -7.29
N LYS A 498 -29.07 -29.95 -8.04
CA LYS A 498 -28.44 -30.15 -9.36
C LYS A 498 -27.11 -30.89 -9.25
N CYS A 499 -26.25 -30.49 -8.31
CA CYS A 499 -24.94 -31.13 -8.08
C CYS A 499 -25.08 -32.62 -7.67
N SER A 500 -26.07 -32.96 -6.84
CA SER A 500 -26.31 -34.35 -6.41
C SER A 500 -26.65 -35.33 -7.55
N ASN A 501 -27.25 -34.87 -8.65
CA ASN A 501 -27.66 -35.73 -9.77
C ASN A 501 -26.50 -36.15 -10.69
N VAL A 502 -25.34 -35.49 -10.62
CA VAL A 502 -24.16 -35.77 -11.48
C VAL A 502 -23.19 -36.78 -10.84
N THR A 503 -23.43 -37.14 -9.58
CA THR A 503 -22.60 -37.99 -8.68
C THR A 503 -22.58 -39.49 -9.02
N TRP A 504 -22.72 -39.90 -10.28
CA TRP A 504 -22.59 -41.31 -10.70
C TRP A 504 -21.19 -41.69 -11.23
N HIS A 505 -20.22 -40.77 -11.21
CA HIS A 505 -18.97 -40.93 -11.99
C HIS A 505 -17.66 -40.89 -11.18
N LEU A 506 -17.72 -41.21 -9.88
CA LEU A 506 -16.61 -41.24 -8.91
C LEU A 506 -15.44 -42.21 -9.20
N VAL A 507 -15.42 -42.88 -10.36
CA VAL A 507 -14.43 -43.90 -10.71
C VAL A 507 -13.23 -43.35 -11.51
N MET A 508 -13.29 -42.09 -11.98
CA MET A 508 -12.34 -41.59 -13.01
C MET A 508 -11.78 -40.17 -12.82
N ILE A 509 -12.03 -39.55 -11.68
CA ILE A 509 -11.32 -38.34 -11.27
C ILE A 509 -10.07 -38.84 -10.57
N LEU A 510 -8.92 -38.91 -11.24
CA LEU A 510 -7.56 -38.94 -10.66
C LEU A 510 -6.54 -39.37 -11.71
N ILE A 511 -6.29 -38.50 -12.68
CA ILE A 511 -4.99 -38.21 -13.29
C ILE A 511 -5.24 -36.88 -14.02
N GLY A 512 -4.22 -36.05 -14.15
CA GLY A 512 -4.28 -34.89 -15.01
C GLY A 512 -3.75 -33.67 -14.31
N ILE A 513 -2.43 -33.56 -14.32
CA ILE A 513 -1.70 -32.42 -13.79
C ILE A 513 -0.96 -31.82 -14.98
N ASP A 514 -1.31 -30.59 -15.33
CA ASP A 514 -0.53 -29.80 -16.28
C ASP A 514 0.48 -28.97 -15.48
N PHE A 515 1.78 -29.17 -15.74
CA PHE A 515 2.83 -28.38 -15.10
C PHE A 515 3.06 -27.11 -15.90
N SER A 516 2.49 -25.99 -15.43
CA SER A 516 2.75 -24.68 -16.03
C SER A 516 4.19 -24.23 -15.75
N THR A 517 5.06 -24.29 -16.77
CA THR A 517 6.47 -23.88 -16.65
C THR A 517 6.61 -22.36 -16.65
N GLY A 518 6.48 -21.72 -15.47
CA GLY A 518 6.62 -20.26 -15.33
C GLY A 518 7.49 -19.81 -14.16
N GLU A 519 7.28 -20.34 -12.96
CA GLU A 519 7.92 -19.86 -11.73
C GLU A 519 9.02 -20.81 -11.24
N LYS A 520 9.87 -20.40 -10.29
CA LYS A 520 10.97 -21.25 -9.76
C LYS A 520 10.81 -21.64 -8.30
N VAL A 521 9.85 -21.04 -7.61
CA VAL A 521 9.58 -21.24 -6.18
C VAL A 521 8.15 -21.76 -6.10
N MET A 522 7.96 -22.96 -5.52
CA MET A 522 6.68 -23.68 -5.46
C MET A 522 5.96 -23.70 -6.81
N GLN A 523 6.49 -24.48 -7.76
CA GLN A 523 5.88 -24.64 -9.10
C GLN A 523 4.59 -25.48 -9.07
N ASP A 524 4.37 -26.16 -7.96
CA ASP A 524 3.38 -27.18 -7.70
C ASP A 524 2.41 -26.75 -6.58
N ASP A 525 2.30 -25.45 -6.31
CA ASP A 525 1.41 -24.90 -5.28
C ASP A 525 -0.05 -25.26 -5.54
N GLU A 526 -0.54 -25.02 -6.76
CA GLU A 526 -1.91 -25.36 -7.18
C GLU A 526 -2.19 -26.86 -7.04
N PHE A 527 -1.34 -27.71 -7.64
CA PHE A 527 -1.47 -29.17 -7.52
C PHE A 527 -1.47 -29.65 -6.06
N THR A 528 -0.60 -29.08 -5.22
CA THR A 528 -0.53 -29.47 -3.81
C THR A 528 -1.80 -29.09 -3.06
N CYS A 529 -2.33 -27.89 -3.31
CA CYS A 529 -3.60 -27.46 -2.76
C CYS A 529 -4.73 -28.40 -3.18
N ASP A 530 -4.83 -28.73 -4.46
CA ASP A 530 -5.87 -29.63 -4.99
C ASP A 530 -5.78 -31.03 -4.40
N LEU A 531 -4.55 -31.56 -4.25
CA LEU A 531 -4.32 -32.85 -3.62
C LEU A 531 -4.86 -32.89 -2.18
N PHE A 532 -4.55 -31.87 -1.38
CA PHE A 532 -5.04 -31.81 -0.01
C PHE A 532 -6.54 -31.48 0.05
N ARG A 533 -7.06 -30.65 -0.86
CA ARG A 533 -8.50 -30.38 -0.98
C ARG A 533 -9.28 -31.65 -1.33
N PHE A 534 -8.76 -32.48 -2.23
CA PHE A 534 -9.34 -33.79 -2.52
C PHE A 534 -9.37 -34.69 -1.28
N LEU A 535 -8.25 -34.79 -0.54
CA LEU A 535 -8.19 -35.57 0.70
C LEU A 535 -9.14 -35.04 1.78
N GLN A 536 -9.31 -33.72 1.87
CA GLN A 536 -10.26 -33.05 2.74
C GLN A 536 -11.70 -33.47 2.38
N LEU A 537 -12.07 -33.35 1.09
CA LEU A 537 -13.41 -33.68 0.58
C LEU A 537 -13.82 -35.15 0.85
N LEU A 538 -12.86 -36.08 0.90
CA LEU A 538 -13.14 -37.48 1.25
C LEU A 538 -13.62 -37.67 2.69
N CYS A 539 -13.23 -36.76 3.60
CA CYS A 539 -13.57 -36.81 5.02
C CYS A 539 -14.68 -35.82 5.40
N GLU A 540 -14.97 -34.86 4.53
CA GLU A 540 -16.02 -33.85 4.70
C GLU A 540 -17.39 -34.52 4.94
N GLY A 541 -18.24 -33.88 5.74
CA GLY A 541 -19.50 -34.48 6.22
C GLY A 541 -19.30 -35.55 7.32
N HIS A 542 -18.16 -35.52 8.01
CA HIS A 542 -17.84 -36.39 9.16
C HIS A 542 -17.87 -37.89 8.81
N ASN A 543 -17.28 -38.26 7.67
CA ASN A 543 -17.27 -39.64 7.20
C ASN A 543 -16.26 -40.52 7.96
N SER A 544 -16.70 -41.07 9.09
CA SER A 544 -15.85 -41.90 9.95
C SER A 544 -15.25 -43.14 9.25
N GLY A 545 -15.90 -43.67 8.20
CA GLY A 545 -15.38 -44.80 7.43
C GLY A 545 -14.09 -44.46 6.70
N PHE A 546 -14.10 -43.38 5.92
CA PHE A 546 -12.91 -42.90 5.20
C PHE A 546 -11.83 -42.36 6.13
N GLN A 547 -12.20 -41.62 7.18
CA GLN A 547 -11.26 -41.13 8.18
C GLN A 547 -10.43 -42.26 8.81
N ASN A 548 -11.05 -43.40 9.12
CA ASN A 548 -10.35 -44.57 9.66
C ASN A 548 -9.54 -45.31 8.59
N TYR A 549 -10.05 -45.38 7.36
CA TYR A 549 -9.37 -46.04 6.25
C TYR A 549 -8.09 -45.32 5.81
N LEU A 550 -8.06 -43.98 5.83
CA LEU A 550 -6.85 -43.18 5.56
C LEU A 550 -5.75 -43.38 6.62
N ARG A 551 -6.14 -43.72 7.86
CA ARG A 551 -5.20 -44.08 8.93
C ARG A 551 -4.71 -45.52 8.81
N THR A 552 -5.63 -46.45 8.56
CA THR A 552 -5.38 -47.90 8.58
C THR A 552 -6.24 -48.63 7.56
N GLN A 553 -5.62 -49.25 6.55
CA GLN A 553 -6.33 -49.98 5.49
C GLN A 553 -6.52 -51.46 5.85
N THR A 554 -7.49 -51.74 6.72
CA THR A 554 -7.82 -53.11 7.14
C THR A 554 -8.31 -53.94 5.96
N GLY A 555 -7.52 -54.92 5.53
CA GLY A 555 -7.78 -55.74 4.34
C GLY A 555 -6.61 -55.80 3.37
N ASN A 556 -5.67 -54.84 3.46
CA ASN A 556 -4.44 -54.81 2.68
C ASN A 556 -3.26 -55.41 3.46
N ASN A 557 -2.20 -55.82 2.76
CA ASN A 557 -0.99 -56.39 3.37
C ASN A 557 -0.02 -55.31 3.92
N THR A 558 -0.12 -54.07 3.43
CA THR A 558 0.64 -52.91 3.93
C THR A 558 -0.33 -51.81 4.35
N THR A 559 0.03 -51.11 5.43
CA THR A 559 -0.72 -49.96 5.92
C THR A 559 0.10 -48.69 5.72
N VAL A 560 -0.50 -47.67 5.13
CA VAL A 560 0.09 -46.34 4.97
C VAL A 560 -0.77 -45.35 5.73
N ASN A 561 -0.16 -44.62 6.66
CA ASN A 561 -0.88 -43.64 7.48
C ASN A 561 -0.76 -42.26 6.83
N ILE A 562 -1.76 -41.90 6.01
CA ILE A 562 -1.78 -40.64 5.25
C ILE A 562 -1.79 -39.44 6.19
N ILE A 563 -2.43 -39.56 7.35
CA ILE A 563 -2.52 -38.49 8.36
C ILE A 563 -1.12 -38.09 8.84
N ILE A 564 -0.25 -39.06 9.12
CA ILE A 564 1.14 -38.78 9.54
C ILE A 564 1.93 -38.18 8.38
N SER A 565 1.75 -38.68 7.15
CA SER A 565 2.40 -38.10 5.97
C SER A 565 1.99 -36.65 5.72
N THR A 566 0.74 -36.28 5.98
CA THR A 566 0.26 -34.88 5.94
C THR A 566 0.97 -34.02 7.00
N VAL A 567 1.15 -34.52 8.23
CA VAL A 567 1.91 -33.81 9.28
C VAL A 567 3.38 -33.65 8.91
N ASP A 568 4.01 -34.69 8.34
CA ASP A 568 5.40 -34.62 7.88
C ASP A 568 5.58 -33.62 6.72
N TYR A 569 4.56 -33.42 5.89
CA TYR A 569 4.54 -32.36 4.89
C TYR A 569 4.42 -30.98 5.56
N LEU A 570 3.49 -30.81 6.51
CA LEU A 570 3.32 -29.57 7.26
C LEU A 570 4.60 -29.12 7.96
N LEU A 571 5.36 -30.06 8.54
CA LEU A 571 6.63 -29.75 9.18
C LEU A 571 7.68 -29.20 8.18
N ARG A 572 7.75 -29.77 6.98
CA ARG A 572 8.66 -29.26 5.92
C ARG A 572 8.25 -27.86 5.45
N VAL A 573 6.95 -27.61 5.33
CA VAL A 573 6.42 -26.28 5.00
C VAL A 573 6.78 -25.28 6.11
N GLN A 574 6.62 -25.67 7.37
CA GLN A 574 6.97 -24.85 8.53
C GLN A 574 8.46 -24.47 8.54
N GLU A 575 9.36 -25.43 8.32
CA GLU A 575 10.81 -25.18 8.24
C GLU A 575 11.14 -24.16 7.13
N SER A 576 10.53 -24.31 5.95
CA SER A 576 10.68 -23.38 4.83
C SER A 576 10.18 -21.96 5.14
N ILE A 577 9.01 -21.84 5.78
CA ILE A 577 8.42 -20.57 6.22
C ILE A 577 9.31 -19.90 7.28
N SER A 578 9.90 -20.69 8.19
CA SER A 578 10.83 -20.19 9.20
C SER A 578 12.12 -19.64 8.60
N ASP A 579 12.72 -20.36 7.64
CA ASP A 579 13.90 -19.90 6.90
C ASP A 579 13.62 -18.61 6.11
N PHE A 580 12.41 -18.49 5.53
CA PHE A 580 11.95 -17.27 4.89
C PHE A 580 11.92 -16.09 5.88
N TYR A 581 11.34 -16.29 7.06
CA TYR A 581 11.36 -15.27 8.13
C TYR A 581 12.79 -14.84 8.47
N TRP A 582 13.70 -15.78 8.70
CA TRP A 582 15.09 -15.46 9.04
C TRP A 582 15.79 -14.63 7.97
N TYR A 583 15.53 -14.91 6.68
CA TYR A 583 16.09 -14.14 5.56
C TYR A 583 15.57 -12.69 5.50
N TYR A 584 14.33 -12.43 5.91
CA TYR A 584 13.73 -11.08 5.95
C TYR A 584 13.81 -10.41 7.33
N SER A 585 14.21 -11.12 8.38
CA SER A 585 14.27 -10.61 9.76
C SER A 585 15.08 -9.31 9.86
N GLY A 586 16.26 -9.25 9.24
CA GLY A 586 17.16 -8.09 9.24
C GLY A 586 16.86 -7.01 8.19
N LYS A 587 15.80 -7.16 7.38
CA LYS A 587 15.37 -6.16 6.39
C LYS A 587 14.19 -5.36 6.91
N GLU A 588 14.07 -4.08 6.57
CA GLU A 588 12.94 -3.25 7.01
C GLU A 588 11.62 -3.67 6.33
N VAL A 589 11.65 -3.97 5.02
CA VAL A 589 10.47 -4.24 4.17
C VAL A 589 10.67 -5.54 3.37
N ILE A 590 9.59 -6.29 3.14
CA ILE A 590 9.58 -7.47 2.26
C ILE A 590 9.32 -7.01 0.82
N ASP A 591 10.15 -7.43 -0.14
CA ASP A 591 9.96 -7.08 -1.54
C ASP A 591 8.76 -7.82 -2.16
N GLU A 592 8.15 -7.25 -3.20
CA GLU A 592 6.94 -7.81 -3.84
C GLU A 592 7.05 -9.30 -4.20
N GLN A 593 8.22 -9.75 -4.69
CA GLN A 593 8.44 -11.17 -4.98
C GLN A 593 8.43 -12.02 -3.71
N GLY A 594 9.03 -11.52 -2.63
CA GLY A 594 8.99 -12.16 -1.32
C GLY A 594 7.56 -12.28 -0.80
N GLN A 595 6.76 -11.21 -0.93
CA GLN A 595 5.36 -11.21 -0.51
C GLN A 595 4.54 -12.27 -1.26
N ARG A 596 4.65 -12.33 -2.60
CA ARG A 596 3.97 -13.35 -3.43
C ARG A 596 4.38 -14.78 -3.05
N ASN A 597 5.67 -15.02 -2.86
CA ASN A 597 6.16 -16.34 -2.46
C ASN A 597 5.65 -16.75 -1.07
N PHE A 598 5.55 -15.78 -0.15
CA PHE A 598 5.05 -16.04 1.20
C PHE A 598 3.54 -16.31 1.21
N SER A 599 2.77 -15.54 0.45
CA SER A 599 1.33 -15.74 0.26
C SER A 599 1.01 -17.15 -0.27
N LYS A 600 1.72 -17.61 -1.31
CA LYS A 600 1.60 -19.00 -1.82
C LYS A 600 1.86 -20.06 -0.75
N ALA A 601 2.94 -19.88 0.02
CA ALA A 601 3.26 -20.81 1.11
C ALA A 601 2.21 -20.80 2.23
N ILE A 602 1.63 -19.63 2.54
CA ILE A 602 0.52 -19.48 3.47
C ILE A 602 -0.71 -20.25 2.97
N GLN A 603 -1.09 -20.10 1.70
CA GLN A 603 -2.25 -20.79 1.12
C GLN A 603 -2.10 -22.31 1.18
N VAL A 604 -0.92 -22.84 0.84
CA VAL A 604 -0.64 -24.28 0.96
C VAL A 604 -0.73 -24.73 2.42
N ALA A 605 -0.16 -23.98 3.35
CA ALA A 605 -0.25 -24.31 4.78
C ALA A 605 -1.71 -24.27 5.29
N LYS A 606 -2.50 -23.29 4.82
CA LYS A 606 -3.92 -23.12 5.14
C LYS A 606 -4.72 -24.36 4.74
N GLN A 607 -4.54 -24.81 3.50
CA GLN A 607 -5.20 -26.00 2.98
C GLN A 607 -4.82 -27.27 3.75
N VAL A 608 -3.55 -27.40 4.17
CA VAL A 608 -3.08 -28.51 5.01
C VAL A 608 -3.73 -28.49 6.40
N PHE A 609 -3.85 -27.34 7.04
CA PHE A 609 -4.56 -27.22 8.33
C PHE A 609 -6.04 -27.60 8.21
N ASN A 610 -6.73 -27.12 7.18
CA ASN A 610 -8.14 -27.45 6.92
C ASN A 610 -8.33 -28.96 6.72
N THR A 611 -7.42 -29.60 5.99
CA THR A 611 -7.43 -31.06 5.79
C THR A 611 -7.24 -31.81 7.11
N LEU A 612 -6.31 -31.36 7.96
CA LEU A 612 -6.09 -31.96 9.28
C LEU A 612 -7.29 -31.79 10.22
N THR A 613 -8.00 -30.67 10.13
CA THR A 613 -9.26 -30.43 10.87
C THR A 613 -10.33 -31.45 10.47
N GLU A 614 -10.57 -31.65 9.18
CA GLU A 614 -11.58 -32.62 8.69
C GLU A 614 -11.23 -34.08 9.03
N TYR A 615 -9.95 -34.41 9.19
CA TYR A 615 -9.55 -35.76 9.65
C TYR A 615 -9.99 -36.07 11.08
N ILE A 616 -10.18 -35.06 11.94
CA ILE A 616 -10.49 -35.24 13.36
C ILE A 616 -11.91 -34.82 13.74
N GLN A 617 -12.55 -33.97 12.95
CA GLN A 617 -13.91 -33.49 13.16
C GLN A 617 -14.94 -34.64 13.10
N GLY A 618 -16.02 -34.55 13.86
CA GLY A 618 -16.96 -35.66 14.04
C GLY A 618 -16.40 -36.76 14.95
N PRO A 619 -16.01 -36.36 16.18
CA PRO A 619 -14.81 -36.79 16.91
C PRO A 619 -14.23 -38.16 16.52
N CYS A 620 -13.16 -38.17 15.74
CA CYS A 620 -12.42 -39.38 15.38
C CYS A 620 -11.24 -39.65 16.34
N THR A 621 -11.53 -40.35 17.44
CA THR A 621 -10.54 -40.61 18.51
C THR A 621 -9.23 -41.25 18.03
N GLY A 622 -9.29 -42.15 17.04
CA GLY A 622 -8.07 -42.80 16.52
C GLY A 622 -7.17 -41.83 15.73
N ASN A 623 -7.75 -40.87 15.02
CA ASN A 623 -7.00 -39.84 14.30
C ASN A 623 -6.40 -38.83 15.28
N GLN A 624 -7.19 -38.39 16.28
CA GLN A 624 -6.72 -37.53 17.37
C GLN A 624 -5.51 -38.14 18.11
N GLN A 625 -5.56 -39.44 18.46
CA GLN A 625 -4.41 -40.11 19.10
C GLN A 625 -3.21 -40.24 18.16
N SER A 626 -3.43 -40.51 16.87
CA SER A 626 -2.35 -40.55 15.87
C SER A 626 -1.63 -39.20 15.77
N LEU A 627 -2.38 -38.09 15.77
CA LEU A 627 -1.82 -36.74 15.75
C LEU A 627 -1.11 -36.40 17.07
N ALA A 628 -1.67 -36.77 18.21
CA ALA A 628 -1.07 -36.54 19.53
C ALA A 628 0.32 -37.22 19.70
N HIS A 629 0.53 -38.35 19.04
CA HIS A 629 1.81 -39.08 19.03
C HIS A 629 2.73 -38.73 17.84
N SER A 630 2.32 -37.77 17.00
CA SER A 630 3.09 -37.30 15.85
C SER A 630 3.99 -36.10 16.20
N ARG A 631 4.66 -35.54 15.19
CA ARG A 631 5.45 -34.30 15.29
C ARG A 631 4.64 -33.03 15.04
N LEU A 632 3.31 -33.10 15.09
CA LEU A 632 2.42 -31.94 14.91
C LEU A 632 2.77 -30.80 15.88
N TRP A 633 3.07 -31.13 17.14
CA TRP A 633 3.43 -30.14 18.15
C TRP A 633 4.69 -29.34 17.79
N ASP A 634 5.73 -30.00 17.24
CA ASP A 634 6.95 -29.34 16.76
C ASP A 634 6.62 -28.29 15.68
N ALA A 635 5.75 -28.64 14.73
CA ALA A 635 5.34 -27.74 13.66
C ALA A 635 4.54 -26.54 14.22
N VAL A 636 3.59 -26.78 15.13
CA VAL A 636 2.79 -25.71 15.75
C VAL A 636 3.67 -24.72 16.52
N VAL A 637 4.66 -25.20 17.28
CA VAL A 637 5.66 -24.33 17.96
C VAL A 637 6.39 -23.44 16.95
N GLY A 638 6.82 -24.00 15.82
CA GLY A 638 7.48 -23.27 14.75
C GLY A 638 6.59 -22.20 14.09
N PHE A 639 5.32 -22.51 13.85
CA PHE A 639 4.35 -21.52 13.35
C PHE A 639 4.08 -20.40 14.37
N LEU A 640 3.92 -20.71 15.66
CA LEU A 640 3.75 -19.71 16.71
C LEU A 640 4.92 -18.71 16.76
N HIS A 641 6.15 -19.18 16.55
CA HIS A 641 7.31 -18.31 16.45
C HIS A 641 7.20 -17.35 15.25
N VAL A 642 6.86 -17.86 14.07
CA VAL A 642 6.72 -17.03 12.87
C VAL A 642 5.57 -16.03 13.01
N PHE A 643 4.41 -16.45 13.52
CA PHE A 643 3.26 -15.58 13.76
C PHE A 643 3.62 -14.42 14.68
N ALA A 644 4.22 -14.71 15.83
CA ALA A 644 4.56 -13.69 16.81
C ALA A 644 5.47 -12.59 16.24
N HIS A 645 6.47 -12.95 15.46
CA HIS A 645 7.42 -11.98 14.92
C HIS A 645 6.96 -11.33 13.62
N MET A 646 6.30 -12.06 12.73
CA MET A 646 5.81 -11.51 11.45
C MET A 646 4.61 -10.61 11.67
N GLN A 647 3.71 -10.90 12.62
CA GLN A 647 2.60 -10.00 12.93
C GLN A 647 3.08 -8.62 13.35
N MET A 648 4.05 -8.55 14.26
CA MET A 648 4.64 -7.27 14.68
C MET A 648 5.38 -6.55 13.55
N LYS A 649 5.99 -7.29 12.63
CA LYS A 649 6.74 -6.70 11.52
C LYS A 649 5.82 -6.18 10.40
N LEU A 650 4.87 -6.99 9.97
CA LEU A 650 3.95 -6.68 8.88
C LEU A 650 2.97 -5.57 9.26
N SER A 651 2.61 -5.42 10.54
CA SER A 651 1.70 -4.37 10.99
C SER A 651 2.28 -2.95 10.93
N GLN A 652 3.62 -2.81 10.86
CA GLN A 652 4.30 -1.51 10.84
C GLN A 652 4.31 -0.86 9.45
N ASP A 653 4.10 -1.64 8.39
CA ASP A 653 4.13 -1.17 7.01
C ASP A 653 2.78 -1.48 6.35
N SER A 654 2.07 -0.42 5.99
CA SER A 654 0.73 -0.53 5.40
C SER A 654 0.69 -1.24 4.07
N SER A 655 1.78 -1.21 3.32
CA SER A 655 1.89 -1.88 2.03
C SER A 655 1.86 -3.41 2.15
N GLN A 656 2.00 -3.94 3.37
CA GLN A 656 2.09 -5.38 3.65
C GLN A 656 0.88 -5.92 4.44
N ILE A 657 -0.18 -5.13 4.60
CA ILE A 657 -1.31 -5.52 5.46
C ILE A 657 -2.17 -6.63 4.85
N GLU A 658 -2.23 -6.77 3.53
CA GLU A 658 -2.86 -7.94 2.90
C GLU A 658 -2.17 -9.23 3.35
N LEU A 659 -0.84 -9.24 3.36
CA LEU A 659 -0.05 -10.38 3.84
C LEU A 659 -0.23 -10.64 5.34
N LEU A 660 -0.42 -9.58 6.14
CA LEU A 660 -0.77 -9.72 7.56
C LEU A 660 -2.12 -10.41 7.74
N LYS A 661 -3.13 -10.03 6.95
CA LYS A 661 -4.46 -10.66 6.98
C LYS A 661 -4.38 -12.14 6.62
N GLU A 662 -3.70 -12.50 5.55
CA GLU A 662 -3.49 -13.90 5.16
C GLU A 662 -2.78 -14.71 6.26
N LEU A 663 -1.77 -14.12 6.91
CA LEU A 663 -1.06 -14.76 8.02
C LEU A 663 -1.96 -14.95 9.24
N MET A 664 -2.84 -13.98 9.50
CA MET A 664 -3.83 -14.02 10.58
C MET A 664 -4.90 -15.10 10.32
N ASP A 665 -5.37 -15.21 9.09
CA ASP A 665 -6.29 -16.29 8.68
C ASP A 665 -5.66 -17.68 8.85
N LEU A 666 -4.38 -17.83 8.48
CA LEU A 666 -3.65 -19.08 8.73
C LEU A 666 -3.56 -19.42 10.23
N GLN A 667 -3.34 -18.41 11.08
CA GLN A 667 -3.33 -18.61 12.52
C GLN A 667 -4.70 -19.03 13.04
N LYS A 668 -5.79 -18.45 12.51
CA LYS A 668 -7.16 -18.86 12.84
C LYS A 668 -7.38 -20.33 12.53
N ASP A 669 -7.05 -20.79 11.33
CA ASP A 669 -7.25 -22.18 10.91
C ASP A 669 -6.41 -23.16 11.75
N MET A 670 -5.19 -22.77 12.13
CA MET A 670 -4.39 -23.53 13.09
C MET A 670 -5.06 -23.65 14.47
N VAL A 671 -5.62 -22.57 15.01
CA VAL A 671 -6.31 -22.59 16.31
C VAL A 671 -7.59 -23.41 16.24
N VAL A 672 -8.35 -23.34 15.14
CA VAL A 672 -9.53 -24.17 14.90
C VAL A 672 -9.16 -25.66 14.89
N MET A 673 -8.06 -26.04 14.21
CA MET A 673 -7.56 -27.41 14.25
C MET A 673 -7.23 -27.87 15.68
N LEU A 674 -6.61 -27.00 16.50
CA LEU A 674 -6.35 -27.30 17.92
C LEU A 674 -7.64 -27.44 18.75
N LEU A 675 -8.68 -26.65 18.44
CA LEU A 675 -10.00 -26.80 19.08
C LEU A 675 -10.64 -28.13 18.71
N SER A 676 -10.59 -28.54 17.44
CA SER A 676 -11.09 -29.86 16.99
C SER A 676 -10.30 -31.04 17.56
N MET A 677 -9.03 -30.85 17.93
CA MET A 677 -8.26 -31.83 18.71
C MET A 677 -8.78 -31.99 20.16
N LEU A 678 -9.49 -31.00 20.70
CA LEU A 678 -10.08 -31.03 22.03
C LEU A 678 -11.56 -31.47 22.02
N GLU A 679 -12.18 -31.64 20.85
CA GLU A 679 -13.53 -32.19 20.73
C GLU A 679 -13.59 -33.62 21.29
N GLY A 680 -14.58 -33.90 22.14
CA GLY A 680 -14.74 -35.21 22.80
C GLY A 680 -13.66 -35.57 23.82
N ASN A 681 -12.77 -34.63 24.16
CA ASN A 681 -11.66 -34.85 25.08
C ASN A 681 -12.13 -35.06 26.53
N VAL A 682 -11.33 -35.79 27.30
CA VAL A 682 -11.62 -36.11 28.71
C VAL A 682 -10.91 -35.12 29.61
N VAL A 683 -11.51 -34.79 30.76
CA VAL A 683 -10.83 -34.01 31.81
C VAL A 683 -9.55 -34.75 32.24
N ASN A 684 -8.43 -34.03 32.30
CA ASN A 684 -7.08 -34.57 32.50
C ASN A 684 -6.62 -35.56 31.41
N GLY A 685 -7.12 -35.41 30.18
CA GLY A 685 -6.71 -36.19 29.02
C GLY A 685 -5.27 -35.94 28.57
N THR A 686 -4.67 -36.92 27.88
CA THR A 686 -3.28 -36.84 27.38
C THR A 686 -3.09 -35.71 26.37
N ILE A 687 -4.06 -35.50 25.47
CA ILE A 687 -4.03 -34.45 24.43
C ILE A 687 -3.98 -33.07 25.08
N GLY A 688 -4.86 -32.80 26.05
CA GLY A 688 -4.88 -31.53 26.79
C GLY A 688 -3.56 -31.28 27.52
N LYS A 689 -2.97 -32.31 28.12
CA LYS A 689 -1.66 -32.20 28.78
C LYS A 689 -0.53 -31.86 27.80
N GLN A 690 -0.47 -32.54 26.65
CA GLN A 690 0.54 -32.25 25.62
C GLN A 690 0.37 -30.84 25.03
N MET A 691 -0.87 -30.39 24.86
CA MET A 691 -1.14 -29.02 24.39
C MET A 691 -0.67 -27.97 25.39
N VAL A 692 -0.85 -28.21 26.70
CA VAL A 692 -0.27 -27.35 27.75
C VAL A 692 1.26 -27.38 27.71
N ASP A 693 1.88 -28.55 27.51
CA ASP A 693 3.33 -28.66 27.38
C ASP A 693 3.86 -27.85 26.17
N MET A 694 3.17 -27.91 25.03
CA MET A 694 3.47 -27.13 23.83
C MET A 694 3.36 -25.62 24.07
N LEU A 695 2.28 -25.16 24.71
CA LEU A 695 2.09 -23.75 25.03
C LEU A 695 3.21 -23.25 25.95
N VAL A 696 3.58 -24.03 26.97
CA VAL A 696 4.68 -23.71 27.90
C VAL A 696 6.02 -23.59 27.19
N GLU A 697 6.32 -24.49 26.24
CA GLU A 697 7.54 -24.42 25.44
C GLU A 697 7.62 -23.11 24.61
N SER A 698 6.47 -22.63 24.12
CA SER A 698 6.35 -21.40 23.32
C SER A 698 5.90 -20.17 24.11
N PHE A 699 6.12 -20.12 25.43
CA PHE A 699 5.60 -19.06 26.31
C PHE A 699 5.82 -17.63 25.75
N ASN A 700 7.05 -17.31 25.36
CA ASN A 700 7.39 -15.97 24.87
C ASN A 700 6.66 -15.60 23.57
N ASN A 701 6.48 -16.56 22.66
CA ASN A 701 5.81 -16.32 21.38
C ASN A 701 4.32 -16.09 21.58
N VAL A 702 3.69 -16.92 22.42
CA VAL A 702 2.28 -16.78 22.79
C VAL A 702 2.04 -15.46 23.54
N GLU A 703 2.95 -15.05 24.42
CA GLU A 703 2.88 -13.76 25.09
C GLU A 703 2.89 -12.58 24.11
N MET A 704 3.79 -12.61 23.10
CA MET A 704 3.84 -11.58 22.07
C MET A 704 2.53 -11.50 21.27
N ILE A 705 1.97 -12.66 20.88
CA ILE A 705 0.69 -12.75 20.16
C ILE A 705 -0.47 -12.19 21.01
N LEU A 706 -0.54 -12.57 22.29
CA LEU A 706 -1.60 -12.09 23.19
C LEU A 706 -1.50 -10.58 23.42
N LYS A 707 -0.29 -10.04 23.59
CA LYS A 707 -0.08 -8.58 23.68
C LYS A 707 -0.46 -7.87 22.39
N PHE A 708 -0.16 -8.47 21.23
CA PHE A 708 -0.59 -7.95 19.94
C PHE A 708 -2.12 -7.81 19.88
N PHE A 709 -2.88 -8.87 20.18
CA PHE A 709 -4.34 -8.78 20.21
C PHE A 709 -4.86 -7.80 21.26
N ASP A 710 -4.32 -7.83 22.47
CA ASP A 710 -4.74 -6.94 23.56
C ASP A 710 -4.58 -5.45 23.18
N MET A 711 -3.50 -5.07 22.50
CA MET A 711 -3.30 -3.70 21.98
C MET A 711 -4.42 -3.29 21.02
N PHE A 712 -4.78 -4.13 20.06
CA PHE A 712 -5.77 -3.76 19.03
C PHE A 712 -7.22 -3.90 19.50
N LEU A 713 -7.53 -4.82 20.42
CA LEU A 713 -8.87 -4.94 21.01
C LEU A 713 -9.23 -3.71 21.84
N LYS A 714 -8.27 -3.17 22.61
CA LYS A 714 -8.43 -1.95 23.41
C LYS A 714 -8.59 -0.68 22.57
N LEU A 715 -8.24 -0.68 21.29
CA LEU A 715 -8.37 0.50 20.43
C LEU A 715 -9.83 0.91 20.25
N LYS A 716 -10.75 -0.06 20.10
CA LYS A 716 -12.18 0.23 19.98
C LYS A 716 -12.68 0.95 21.25
N ASP A 717 -12.34 0.44 22.43
CA ASP A 717 -12.78 1.08 23.68
C ASP A 717 -12.17 2.49 23.86
N LEU A 718 -10.94 2.72 23.39
CA LEU A 718 -10.30 4.04 23.35
C LEU A 718 -11.03 5.01 22.43
N THR A 719 -11.27 4.65 21.16
CA THR A 719 -11.81 5.59 20.16
C THR A 719 -13.28 5.90 20.40
N PHE A 720 -14.04 4.99 21.01
CA PHE A 720 -15.45 5.22 21.36
C PHE A 720 -15.64 6.01 22.66
N SER A 721 -14.58 6.23 23.44
CA SER A 721 -14.59 6.98 24.69
C SER A 721 -14.89 8.47 24.49
N ASP A 722 -15.72 9.04 25.38
CA ASP A 722 -16.08 10.46 25.32
C ASP A 722 -14.86 11.39 25.42
N ALA A 723 -13.83 10.98 26.18
CA ALA A 723 -12.59 11.75 26.31
C ALA A 723 -11.70 11.70 25.07
N PHE A 724 -11.84 10.67 24.21
CA PHE A 724 -11.14 10.60 22.92
C PHE A 724 -11.83 11.51 21.89
N LYS A 725 -13.17 11.56 21.92
CA LYS A 725 -13.98 12.41 21.04
C LYS A 725 -13.75 13.91 21.26
N GLU A 726 -13.23 14.32 22.42
CA GLU A 726 -12.81 15.72 22.65
C GLU A 726 -11.71 16.19 21.69
N TYR A 727 -10.91 15.26 21.15
CA TYR A 727 -9.85 15.54 20.18
C TYR A 727 -10.37 15.59 18.72
N ASP A 728 -11.62 15.19 18.46
CA ASP A 728 -12.32 15.28 17.17
C ASP A 728 -13.65 16.04 17.33
N PRO A 729 -13.61 17.37 17.56
CA PRO A 729 -14.81 18.18 17.79
C PRO A 729 -15.74 18.27 16.58
N ASP A 730 -15.23 17.98 15.38
CA ASP A 730 -15.98 18.01 14.13
C ASP A 730 -16.63 16.64 13.80
N GLY A 731 -16.25 15.57 14.51
CA GLY A 731 -16.74 14.20 14.28
C GLY A 731 -16.42 13.67 12.89
N LYS A 732 -15.27 14.05 12.32
CA LYS A 732 -14.89 13.71 10.95
C LYS A 732 -14.16 12.37 10.83
N GLY A 733 -13.78 11.75 11.95
CA GLY A 733 -13.01 10.49 11.95
C GLY A 733 -11.50 10.69 11.75
N ILE A 734 -11.01 11.93 11.74
CA ILE A 734 -9.63 12.28 11.39
C ILE A 734 -9.02 13.16 12.49
N ILE A 735 -7.85 12.77 13.00
CA ILE A 735 -7.12 13.49 14.05
C ILE A 735 -5.62 13.60 13.74
N SER A 736 -4.90 14.52 14.39
CA SER A 736 -3.45 14.60 14.21
C SER A 736 -2.73 13.46 14.95
N LYS A 737 -1.58 13.01 14.43
CA LYS A 737 -0.75 11.98 15.11
C LYS A 737 -0.35 12.38 16.53
N ARG A 738 -0.17 13.68 16.78
CA ARG A 738 0.19 14.22 18.10
C ARG A 738 -0.97 14.15 19.08
N ASP A 739 -2.18 14.40 18.61
CA ASP A 739 -3.38 14.33 19.45
C ASP A 739 -3.77 12.88 19.72
N PHE A 740 -3.61 11.98 18.73
CA PHE A 740 -3.74 10.54 18.94
C PHE A 740 -2.77 10.03 20.03
N HIS A 741 -1.51 10.45 20.00
CA HIS A 741 -0.53 10.12 21.04
C HIS A 741 -0.96 10.61 22.43
N LYS A 742 -1.39 11.87 22.54
CA LYS A 742 -1.88 12.42 23.82
C LYS A 742 -3.13 11.71 24.33
N ALA A 743 -4.05 11.36 23.44
CA ALA A 743 -5.25 10.62 23.79
C ALA A 743 -4.90 9.25 24.39
N MET A 744 -3.95 8.52 23.78
CA MET A 744 -3.44 7.25 24.31
C MET A 744 -2.74 7.40 25.67
N GLU A 745 -1.86 8.40 25.84
CA GLU A 745 -1.21 8.65 27.14
C GLU A 745 -2.21 9.03 28.24
N SER A 746 -3.27 9.77 27.89
CA SER A 746 -4.30 10.19 28.84
C SER A 746 -5.12 9.03 29.39
N HIS A 747 -5.36 7.99 28.59
CA HIS A 747 -6.15 6.81 28.97
C HIS A 747 -5.41 5.81 29.86
N LYS A 748 -4.08 5.91 30.02
CA LYS A 748 -3.25 5.07 30.93
C LYS A 748 -3.38 3.54 30.77
N HIS A 749 -4.08 3.04 29.75
CA HIS A 749 -4.26 1.61 29.47
C HIS A 749 -3.14 1.01 28.60
N TYR A 750 -2.29 1.86 28.02
CA TYR A 750 -1.16 1.49 27.18
C TYR A 750 0.17 1.83 27.87
N THR A 751 1.15 0.95 27.73
CA THR A 751 2.55 1.22 28.08
C THR A 751 3.22 2.07 27.00
N GLN A 752 4.30 2.75 27.35
CA GLN A 752 5.03 3.61 26.40
C GLN A 752 5.46 2.84 25.13
N SER A 753 5.94 1.61 25.28
CA SER A 753 6.33 0.76 24.15
C SER A 753 5.16 0.38 23.25
N GLU A 754 3.97 0.16 23.81
CA GLU A 754 2.76 -0.15 23.04
C GLU A 754 2.26 1.07 22.29
N THR A 755 2.27 2.25 22.93
CA THR A 755 1.93 3.52 22.27
C THR A 755 2.88 3.82 21.11
N GLU A 756 4.19 3.67 21.31
CA GLU A 756 5.19 3.86 20.24
C GLU A 756 4.99 2.87 19.09
N PHE A 757 4.63 1.62 19.39
CA PHE A 757 4.32 0.60 18.39
C PHE A 757 3.04 0.94 17.61
N LEU A 758 1.93 1.28 18.27
CA LEU A 758 0.69 1.66 17.59
C LEU A 758 0.88 2.90 16.72
N LEU A 759 1.67 3.88 17.17
CA LEU A 759 2.06 5.04 16.37
C LEU A 759 2.94 4.68 15.16
N SER A 760 3.71 3.59 15.23
CA SER A 760 4.48 3.09 14.09
C SER A 760 3.59 2.44 13.04
N CYS A 761 2.49 1.81 13.45
CA CYS A 761 1.47 1.24 12.56
C CYS A 761 0.53 2.32 11.98
N ALA A 762 0.36 3.45 12.68
CA ALA A 762 -0.52 4.54 12.28
C ALA A 762 0.07 5.35 11.12
N GLU A 763 -0.54 5.19 9.94
CA GLU A 763 -0.23 5.98 8.76
C GLU A 763 -0.70 7.42 8.92
N THR A 764 0.10 8.36 8.44
CA THR A 764 -0.32 9.75 8.34
C THR A 764 -0.27 10.22 6.91
N ASP A 765 -1.29 10.95 6.50
CA ASP A 765 -1.32 11.61 5.20
C ASP A 765 -0.19 12.65 5.06
N GLU A 766 -0.06 13.24 3.86
CA GLU A 766 0.85 14.38 3.61
C GLU A 766 0.61 15.57 4.57
N ASN A 767 -0.54 15.62 5.25
CA ASN A 767 -0.93 16.64 6.23
C ASN A 767 -0.71 16.23 7.71
N GLU A 768 -0.02 15.12 8.01
CA GLU A 768 0.19 14.58 9.37
C GLU A 768 -1.11 14.18 10.12
N THR A 769 -2.18 13.96 9.38
CA THR A 769 -3.49 13.50 9.87
C THR A 769 -3.61 11.99 9.75
N LEU A 770 -4.28 11.36 10.74
CA LEU A 770 -4.58 9.94 10.83
C LEU A 770 -6.10 9.76 10.77
N ASP A 771 -6.57 8.90 9.86
CA ASP A 771 -7.91 8.34 9.90
C ASP A 771 -7.96 7.23 10.95
N TYR A 772 -8.57 7.52 12.11
CA TYR A 772 -8.60 6.55 13.20
C TYR A 772 -9.72 5.52 13.04
N GLU A 773 -10.76 5.81 12.26
CA GLU A 773 -11.86 4.87 12.03
C GLU A 773 -11.41 3.72 11.11
N GLU A 774 -10.74 4.07 10.00
CA GLU A 774 -10.15 3.08 9.10
C GLU A 774 -9.05 2.29 9.81
N PHE A 775 -8.20 2.96 10.58
CA PHE A 775 -7.14 2.31 11.36
C PHE A 775 -7.70 1.28 12.35
N VAL A 776 -8.76 1.62 13.10
CA VAL A 776 -9.41 0.68 14.02
C VAL A 776 -10.02 -0.48 13.25
N LYS A 777 -10.79 -0.23 12.18
CA LYS A 777 -11.42 -1.30 11.40
C LYS A 777 -10.39 -2.29 10.84
N ARG A 778 -9.30 -1.77 10.29
CA ARG A 778 -8.23 -2.55 9.65
C ARG A 778 -7.56 -3.57 10.57
N PHE A 779 -7.40 -3.25 11.85
CA PHE A 779 -6.71 -4.12 12.82
C PHE A 779 -7.62 -4.77 13.85
N HIS A 780 -8.76 -4.17 14.19
CA HIS A 780 -9.68 -4.68 15.22
C HIS A 780 -10.42 -5.93 14.75
N GLU A 781 -10.99 -5.95 13.54
CA GLU A 781 -11.78 -7.08 13.04
C GLU A 781 -10.95 -8.38 12.98
N PRO A 782 -9.77 -8.42 12.31
CA PRO A 782 -8.95 -9.64 12.30
C PRO A 782 -8.47 -10.06 13.69
N ALA A 783 -8.13 -9.08 14.55
CA ALA A 783 -7.71 -9.36 15.93
C ALA A 783 -8.86 -9.92 16.78
N LYS A 784 -10.09 -9.46 16.54
CA LYS A 784 -11.30 -9.93 17.23
C LYS A 784 -11.56 -11.40 16.92
N ASP A 785 -11.53 -11.77 15.64
CA ASP A 785 -11.87 -13.12 15.20
C ASP A 785 -10.89 -14.18 15.70
N ILE A 786 -9.59 -13.91 15.60
CA ILE A 786 -8.56 -14.83 16.14
C ILE A 786 -8.57 -14.79 17.66
N GLY A 787 -8.67 -13.59 18.25
CA GLY A 787 -8.70 -13.39 19.69
C GLY A 787 -9.81 -14.20 20.35
N PHE A 788 -10.98 -14.29 19.72
CA PHE A 788 -12.09 -15.11 20.19
C PHE A 788 -11.72 -16.61 20.21
N ASN A 789 -11.19 -17.15 19.11
CA ASN A 789 -10.79 -18.55 19.02
C ASN A 789 -9.67 -18.91 20.03
N VAL A 790 -8.71 -18.01 20.25
CA VAL A 790 -7.67 -18.18 21.28
C VAL A 790 -8.28 -18.16 22.69
N ALA A 791 -9.25 -17.26 22.95
CA ALA A 791 -9.96 -17.22 24.23
C ALA A 791 -10.77 -18.51 24.49
N VAL A 792 -11.43 -19.06 23.46
CA VAL A 792 -12.11 -20.35 23.53
C VAL A 792 -11.11 -21.47 23.86
N LEU A 793 -9.97 -21.51 23.16
CA LEU A 793 -8.93 -22.54 23.37
C LEU A 793 -8.41 -22.54 24.82
N LEU A 794 -8.07 -21.36 25.34
CA LEU A 794 -7.57 -21.21 26.71
C LEU A 794 -8.65 -21.54 27.75
N THR A 795 -9.90 -21.13 27.51
CA THR A 795 -11.02 -21.45 28.40
C THR A 795 -11.28 -22.96 28.42
N ASN A 796 -11.34 -23.59 27.26
CA ASN A 796 -11.52 -25.04 27.12
C ASN A 796 -10.40 -25.80 27.86
N LEU A 797 -9.13 -25.44 27.61
CA LEU A 797 -7.99 -26.05 28.32
C LEU A 797 -8.07 -25.85 29.84
N SER A 798 -8.45 -24.66 30.32
CA SER A 798 -8.56 -24.39 31.76
C SER A 798 -9.60 -25.26 32.45
N GLU A 799 -10.69 -25.58 31.77
CA GLU A 799 -11.76 -26.42 32.30
C GLU A 799 -11.41 -27.92 32.25
N HIS A 800 -10.63 -28.34 31.25
CA HIS A 800 -10.16 -29.72 31.10
C HIS A 800 -8.90 -30.04 31.92
N MET A 801 -8.10 -29.02 32.30
CA MET A 801 -6.85 -29.13 33.07
C MET A 801 -6.83 -28.19 34.29
N PRO A 802 -7.79 -28.30 35.23
CA PRO A 802 -8.04 -27.27 36.26
C PRO A 802 -6.93 -27.12 37.33
N HIS A 803 -6.04 -28.10 37.47
CA HIS A 803 -5.04 -28.14 38.54
C HIS A 803 -3.59 -27.90 38.06
N ASP A 804 -3.37 -27.51 36.80
CA ASP A 804 -2.02 -27.22 36.28
C ASP A 804 -1.63 -25.76 36.57
N THR A 805 -0.65 -25.56 37.45
CA THR A 805 -0.16 -24.22 37.82
C THR A 805 0.50 -23.49 36.66
N ARG A 806 1.06 -24.22 35.68
CA ARG A 806 1.71 -23.62 34.51
C ARG A 806 0.67 -22.95 33.61
N LEU A 807 -0.47 -23.61 33.43
CA LEU A 807 -1.60 -23.06 32.67
C LEU A 807 -2.19 -21.83 33.37
N GLN A 808 -2.26 -21.83 34.71
CA GLN A 808 -2.73 -20.66 35.47
C GLN A 808 -1.88 -19.40 35.17
N THR A 809 -0.55 -19.52 35.08
CA THR A 809 0.32 -18.39 34.69
C THR A 809 -0.02 -17.85 33.29
N PHE A 810 -0.40 -18.71 32.34
CA PHE A 810 -0.87 -18.27 31.03
C PHE A 810 -2.23 -17.56 31.09
N LEU A 811 -3.15 -18.07 31.89
CA LEU A 811 -4.48 -17.46 32.04
C LEU A 811 -4.40 -16.08 32.69
N GLU A 812 -3.45 -15.87 33.61
CA GLU A 812 -3.18 -14.55 34.18
C GLU A 812 -2.70 -13.54 33.12
N LEU A 813 -1.84 -13.99 32.20
CA LEU A 813 -1.36 -13.17 31.08
C LEU A 813 -2.50 -12.84 30.10
N ALA A 814 -3.34 -13.83 29.78
CA ALA A 814 -4.47 -13.68 28.86
C ALA A 814 -5.70 -13.02 29.50
N ASN A 815 -5.67 -12.66 30.78
CA ASN A 815 -6.84 -12.19 31.53
C ASN A 815 -7.53 -10.98 30.87
N SER A 816 -6.77 -10.05 30.28
CA SER A 816 -7.33 -8.90 29.55
C SER A 816 -8.19 -9.35 28.36
N VAL A 817 -7.65 -10.24 27.53
CA VAL A 817 -8.32 -10.80 26.35
C VAL A 817 -9.52 -11.67 26.76
N LEU A 818 -9.37 -12.52 27.78
CA LEU A 818 -10.45 -13.35 28.31
C LEU A 818 -11.62 -12.51 28.84
N ASN A 819 -11.35 -11.41 29.54
CA ASN A 819 -12.39 -10.51 30.04
C ASN A 819 -13.12 -9.79 28.91
N TYR A 820 -12.41 -9.43 27.83
CA TYR A 820 -13.02 -8.83 26.65
C TYR A 820 -14.02 -9.79 25.98
N PHE A 821 -13.65 -11.06 25.81
CA PHE A 821 -14.50 -12.05 25.12
C PHE A 821 -15.51 -12.78 26.02
N GLN A 822 -15.40 -12.69 27.35
CA GLN A 822 -16.33 -13.32 28.29
C GLN A 822 -17.82 -13.11 27.93
N PRO A 823 -18.26 -11.91 27.53
CA PRO A 823 -19.67 -11.67 27.23
C PRO A 823 -20.13 -12.20 25.86
N PHE A 824 -19.17 -12.51 24.97
CA PHE A 824 -19.39 -13.07 23.63
C PHE A 824 -19.18 -14.59 23.62
N LEU A 825 -18.69 -15.18 24.71
CA LEU A 825 -18.44 -16.61 24.83
C LEU A 825 -19.68 -17.35 25.38
N GLY A 826 -20.37 -18.06 24.50
CA GLY A 826 -21.41 -19.00 24.87
C GLY A 826 -20.83 -20.32 25.36
N ARG A 827 -21.45 -20.91 26.40
CA ARG A 827 -21.12 -22.24 26.91
C ARG A 827 -22.40 -23.02 27.18
N ILE A 828 -22.53 -24.19 26.55
CA ILE A 828 -23.61 -25.15 26.80
C ILE A 828 -23.07 -26.54 27.06
N GLU A 829 -23.89 -27.38 27.68
CA GLU A 829 -23.57 -28.77 27.99
C GLU A 829 -24.57 -29.68 27.28
N ILE A 830 -24.08 -30.59 26.43
CA ILE A 830 -24.90 -31.53 25.65
C ILE A 830 -24.46 -32.97 25.92
N MET A 831 -25.37 -33.92 25.71
CA MET A 831 -25.02 -35.34 25.73
C MET A 831 -24.42 -35.71 24.37
N GLY A 832 -23.11 -35.92 24.33
CA GLY A 832 -22.39 -36.31 23.11
C GLY A 832 -22.67 -37.75 22.68
N SER A 833 -22.20 -38.11 21.48
CA SER A 833 -22.34 -39.44 20.88
C SER A 833 -21.74 -40.57 21.74
N ALA A 834 -20.73 -40.25 22.55
CA ALA A 834 -20.11 -41.15 23.51
C ALA A 834 -20.91 -41.34 24.82
N LYS A 835 -22.15 -40.83 24.90
CA LYS A 835 -23.00 -40.84 26.11
C LYS A 835 -22.33 -40.17 27.32
N ARG A 836 -21.59 -39.10 27.07
CA ARG A 836 -20.94 -38.27 28.08
C ARG A 836 -21.35 -36.82 27.85
N ILE A 837 -21.34 -36.05 28.93
CA ILE A 837 -21.58 -34.62 28.85
C ILE A 837 -20.35 -33.98 28.20
N GLU A 838 -20.60 -33.27 27.10
CA GLU A 838 -19.60 -32.51 26.34
C GLU A 838 -19.98 -31.04 26.37
N ARG A 839 -18.96 -30.18 26.33
CA ARG A 839 -19.14 -28.74 26.32
C ARG A 839 -19.01 -28.23 24.90
N VAL A 840 -19.93 -27.35 24.52
CA VAL A 840 -19.87 -26.64 23.24
C VAL A 840 -19.71 -25.16 23.54
N TYR A 841 -18.64 -24.61 22.99
CA TYR A 841 -18.35 -23.18 23.02
C TYR A 841 -18.71 -22.58 21.66
N PHE A 842 -19.37 -21.42 21.66
CA PHE A 842 -19.79 -20.75 20.45
C PHE A 842 -19.80 -19.23 20.65
N GLU A 843 -19.71 -18.48 19.55
CA GLU A 843 -19.78 -17.02 19.58
C GLU A 843 -21.22 -16.55 19.75
N ILE A 844 -21.43 -15.60 20.66
CA ILE A 844 -22.68 -14.86 20.83
C ILE A 844 -22.49 -13.48 20.21
N SER A 845 -23.28 -13.15 19.20
CA SER A 845 -23.19 -11.83 18.55
C SER A 845 -23.65 -10.69 19.47
N GLU A 846 -23.06 -9.51 19.27
CA GLU A 846 -23.45 -8.30 20.01
C GLU A 846 -24.90 -7.89 19.71
N SER A 847 -25.35 -8.08 18.47
CA SER A 847 -26.71 -7.81 18.03
C SER A 847 -27.74 -8.72 18.71
N SER A 848 -27.52 -10.04 18.73
CA SER A 848 -28.45 -10.97 19.40
C SER A 848 -28.54 -10.69 20.90
N ARG A 849 -27.41 -10.37 21.54
CA ARG A 849 -27.38 -10.08 22.98
C ARG A 849 -28.13 -8.79 23.34
N THR A 850 -27.97 -7.72 22.56
CA THR A 850 -28.67 -6.45 22.82
C THR A 850 -30.19 -6.58 22.62
N GLN A 851 -30.63 -7.33 21.62
CA GLN A 851 -32.05 -7.63 21.41
C GLN A 851 -32.63 -8.49 22.55
N TRP A 852 -31.90 -9.49 23.02
CA TRP A 852 -32.31 -10.34 24.15
C TRP A 852 -32.51 -9.56 25.47
N GLU A 853 -31.74 -8.48 25.66
CA GLU A 853 -31.84 -7.64 26.86
C GLU A 853 -33.04 -6.68 26.85
N LYS A 854 -33.77 -6.56 25.72
CA LYS A 854 -34.94 -5.67 25.59
C LYS A 854 -36.08 -6.09 26.53
N PRO A 855 -36.88 -5.13 27.05
CA PRO A 855 -37.95 -5.42 28.01
C PRO A 855 -39.01 -6.41 27.49
N GLN A 856 -39.35 -6.35 26.19
CA GLN A 856 -40.32 -7.23 25.55
C GLN A 856 -39.92 -8.70 25.65
N VAL A 857 -38.70 -9.06 25.24
CA VAL A 857 -38.18 -10.43 25.29
C VAL A 857 -38.10 -10.94 26.73
N LYS A 858 -37.72 -10.05 27.67
CA LYS A 858 -37.70 -10.38 29.11
C LYS A 858 -39.08 -10.69 29.68
N GLU A 859 -40.13 -10.04 29.19
CA GLU A 859 -41.52 -10.32 29.58
C GLU A 859 -42.03 -11.61 28.95
N SER A 860 -41.79 -11.83 27.66
CA SER A 860 -42.10 -13.09 26.96
C SER A 860 -41.45 -14.30 27.66
N LYS A 861 -40.18 -14.17 28.04
CA LYS A 861 -39.48 -15.18 28.86
C LYS A 861 -40.14 -15.43 30.21
N ARG A 862 -40.61 -14.38 30.92
CA ARG A 862 -41.29 -14.53 32.21
C ARG A 862 -42.60 -15.28 32.05
N GLN A 863 -43.37 -14.94 31.02
CA GLN A 863 -44.64 -15.59 30.69
C GLN A 863 -44.43 -17.07 30.34
N PHE A 864 -43.48 -17.38 29.46
CA PHE A 864 -43.11 -18.76 29.13
C PHE A 864 -42.76 -19.61 30.37
N ILE A 865 -41.93 -19.07 31.28
CA ILE A 865 -41.56 -19.78 32.52
C ILE A 865 -42.81 -20.05 33.38
N PHE A 866 -43.74 -19.11 33.46
CA PHE A 866 -44.99 -19.29 34.21
C PHE A 866 -45.86 -20.40 33.59
N ASP A 867 -46.03 -20.40 32.27
CA ASP A 867 -46.89 -21.34 31.55
C ASP A 867 -46.32 -22.78 31.62
N VAL A 868 -45.02 -22.95 31.40
CA VAL A 868 -44.36 -24.28 31.44
C VAL A 868 -44.34 -24.89 32.85
N VAL A 869 -44.20 -24.07 33.88
CA VAL A 869 -44.20 -24.55 35.28
C VAL A 869 -45.59 -24.99 35.73
N ASN A 870 -46.64 -24.33 35.23
CA ASN A 870 -48.02 -24.61 35.63
C ASN A 870 -48.68 -25.73 34.80
N GLU A 871 -48.34 -25.85 33.52
CA GLU A 871 -49.09 -26.69 32.56
C GLU A 871 -48.28 -27.84 31.94
N GLY A 872 -46.94 -27.84 32.02
CA GLY A 872 -46.09 -28.75 31.22
C GLY A 872 -45.81 -30.13 31.84
N GLY A 873 -46.11 -31.21 31.10
CA GLY A 873 -45.60 -32.56 31.35
C GLY A 873 -44.11 -32.72 30.98
N GLU A 874 -43.37 -33.67 31.58
CA GLU A 874 -41.90 -33.77 31.43
C GLU A 874 -41.39 -33.87 29.98
N LYS A 875 -42.13 -34.51 29.07
CA LYS A 875 -41.75 -34.61 27.64
C LYS A 875 -42.06 -33.36 26.82
N GLU A 876 -43.16 -32.68 27.15
CA GLU A 876 -43.60 -31.46 26.44
C GLU A 876 -42.72 -30.26 26.78
N LYS A 877 -42.03 -30.27 27.93
CA LYS A 877 -41.13 -29.18 28.36
C LYS A 877 -40.02 -28.86 27.36
N MET A 878 -39.43 -29.88 26.73
CA MET A 878 -38.35 -29.65 25.77
C MET A 878 -38.88 -29.09 24.45
N GLU A 879 -39.99 -29.61 23.96
CA GLU A 879 -40.65 -29.15 22.73
C GLU A 879 -41.14 -27.70 22.89
N LEU A 880 -41.83 -27.39 23.99
CA LEU A 880 -42.26 -26.02 24.31
C LEU A 880 -41.07 -25.06 24.43
N PHE A 881 -39.94 -25.51 24.97
CA PHE A 881 -38.72 -24.69 25.06
C PHE A 881 -38.11 -24.39 23.69
N VAL A 882 -38.05 -25.39 22.80
CA VAL A 882 -37.55 -25.19 21.42
C VAL A 882 -38.46 -24.22 20.66
N ASN A 883 -39.78 -24.40 20.73
CA ASN A 883 -40.74 -23.51 20.07
C ASN A 883 -40.60 -22.06 20.58
N PHE A 884 -40.47 -21.87 21.90
CA PHE A 884 -40.21 -20.55 22.47
C PHE A 884 -38.92 -19.93 21.95
N CYS A 885 -37.85 -20.72 21.78
CA CYS A 885 -36.60 -20.23 21.20
C CYS A 885 -36.76 -19.81 19.74
N GLU A 886 -37.46 -20.60 18.91
CA GLU A 886 -37.75 -20.28 17.51
C GLU A 886 -38.58 -18.99 17.38
N ASP A 887 -39.66 -18.88 18.16
CA ASP A 887 -40.51 -17.68 18.21
C ASP A 887 -39.72 -16.45 18.64
N THR A 888 -38.88 -16.59 19.68
CA THR A 888 -38.06 -15.47 20.17
C THR A 888 -37.00 -15.04 19.14
N ILE A 889 -36.39 -15.97 18.42
CA ILE A 889 -35.45 -15.65 17.33
C ILE A 889 -36.17 -14.86 16.23
N PHE A 890 -37.36 -15.30 15.84
CA PHE A 890 -38.19 -14.61 14.86
C PHE A 890 -38.57 -13.19 15.33
N GLU A 891 -39.01 -13.03 16.58
CA GLU A 891 -39.30 -11.72 17.18
C GLU A 891 -38.06 -10.80 17.20
N MET A 892 -36.89 -11.34 17.55
CA MET A 892 -35.63 -10.59 17.58
C MET A 892 -35.20 -10.14 16.19
N GLN A 893 -35.35 -10.99 15.17
CA GLN A 893 -35.07 -10.64 13.77
C GLN A 893 -36.03 -9.57 13.26
N LEU A 894 -37.32 -9.71 13.54
CA LEU A 894 -38.33 -8.72 13.18
C LEU A 894 -38.06 -7.36 13.87
N ALA A 895 -37.72 -7.37 15.16
CA ALA A 895 -37.39 -6.15 15.91
C ALA A 895 -36.12 -5.47 15.39
N ALA A 896 -35.13 -6.24 14.89
CA ALA A 896 -33.94 -5.70 14.25
C ALA A 896 -34.28 -5.00 12.93
N GLN A 897 -35.08 -5.62 12.07
CA GLN A 897 -35.54 -5.04 10.79
C GLN A 897 -36.33 -3.74 10.99
N ILE A 898 -37.23 -3.70 11.99
CA ILE A 898 -38.01 -2.50 12.32
C ILE A 898 -37.08 -1.37 12.84
N SER A 899 -36.05 -1.72 13.61
CA SER A 899 -35.10 -0.72 14.14
C SER A 899 -34.21 -0.13 13.04
N GLU A 900 -33.83 -0.92 12.02
CA GLU A 900 -33.07 -0.43 10.86
C GLU A 900 -33.91 0.48 9.95
N SER A 901 -35.19 0.16 9.75
CA SER A 901 -36.11 1.05 9.01
C SER A 901 -36.31 2.40 9.72
N ASP A 902 -36.39 2.43 11.05
CA ASP A 902 -36.54 3.67 11.84
C ASP A 902 -35.28 4.56 11.79
N LEU A 903 -34.08 3.97 11.66
CA LEU A 903 -32.83 4.72 11.51
C LEU A 903 -32.70 5.34 10.11
N ASN A 904 -33.22 4.68 9.08
CA ASN A 904 -33.29 5.24 7.72
C ASN A 904 -34.29 6.41 7.61
N GLU A 905 -35.40 6.37 8.35
CA GLU A 905 -36.30 7.53 8.44
C GLU A 905 -35.68 8.68 9.25
N ARG A 906 -34.85 8.38 10.26
CA ARG A 906 -34.22 9.41 11.11
C ARG A 906 -32.96 10.02 10.51
N SER A 907 -32.25 9.30 9.64
CA SER A 907 -31.13 9.84 8.84
C SER A 907 -31.65 10.78 7.74
N MET A 908 -32.77 10.45 7.07
CA MET A 908 -33.45 11.35 6.14
C MET A 908 -33.90 12.66 6.80
N ASN A 909 -34.42 12.61 8.03
CA ASN A 909 -34.83 13.79 8.79
C ASN A 909 -33.66 14.69 9.26
N LYS A 910 -32.41 14.20 9.26
CA LYS A 910 -31.23 14.98 9.65
C LYS A 910 -30.58 15.69 8.45
N GLU A 911 -30.75 15.13 7.25
CA GLU A 911 -30.35 15.77 5.99
C GLU A 911 -31.39 16.79 5.47
N GLU A 912 -32.64 16.71 5.91
CA GLU A 912 -33.70 17.66 5.51
C GLU A 912 -33.55 19.08 6.06
N ASN A 913 -32.74 19.31 7.10
CA ASN A 913 -32.62 20.64 7.73
C ASN A 913 -31.65 21.61 7.03
N GLU A 914 -30.95 21.21 5.97
CA GLU A 914 -30.04 22.10 5.24
C GLU A 914 -30.40 22.39 3.77
N ASN A 915 -31.42 21.76 3.17
CA ASN A 915 -31.73 21.98 1.75
C ASN A 915 -33.21 22.24 1.48
N ASP A 916 -33.75 23.29 2.13
CA ASP A 916 -35.07 23.80 1.81
C ASP A 916 -34.97 24.86 0.69
N LYS A 917 -35.06 24.40 -0.58
CA LYS A 917 -35.60 25.10 -1.79
C LYS A 917 -35.26 24.38 -3.10
N LEU A 918 -36.18 23.53 -3.60
CA LEU A 918 -36.88 23.64 -4.89
C LEU A 918 -37.55 22.30 -5.30
N GLU A 919 -38.87 22.29 -5.10
CA GLU A 919 -39.97 21.70 -5.87
C GLU A 919 -40.02 20.19 -6.24
N GLU A 920 -41.16 19.63 -5.81
CA GLU A 920 -41.79 18.33 -6.06
C GLU A 920 -41.90 17.88 -7.53
N GLN A 921 -41.74 16.56 -7.77
CA GLN A 921 -42.69 15.77 -8.58
C GLN A 921 -42.70 14.27 -8.18
N ASP A 922 -43.93 13.74 -8.12
CA ASP A 922 -44.46 12.47 -7.58
C ASP A 922 -43.80 11.17 -8.14
N PRO A 923 -43.85 10.03 -7.40
CA PRO A 923 -43.14 8.79 -7.68
C PRO A 923 -44.03 7.77 -8.39
N ARG A 924 -43.75 7.45 -9.65
CA ARG A 924 -44.25 6.22 -10.31
C ARG A 924 -43.36 5.79 -11.48
N ILE A 925 -42.14 5.32 -11.24
CA ILE A 925 -41.48 4.39 -12.17
C ILE A 925 -40.69 3.39 -11.32
N GLY A 926 -41.39 2.36 -10.87
CA GLY A 926 -40.75 1.14 -10.40
C GLY A 926 -40.18 0.35 -11.58
N PHE A 927 -39.01 -0.24 -11.34
CA PHE A 927 -38.62 -1.54 -11.88
C PHE A 927 -38.29 -1.64 -13.38
N PHE A 928 -37.38 -0.81 -13.90
CA PHE A 928 -36.57 -1.19 -15.07
C PHE A 928 -35.12 -0.67 -15.01
N SER A 929 -34.19 -1.62 -14.86
CA SER A 929 -32.73 -1.56 -15.02
C SER A 929 -31.95 -0.35 -14.46
N LEU A 930 -31.78 -0.34 -13.13
CA LEU A 930 -30.84 0.56 -12.45
C LEU A 930 -29.39 0.33 -12.92
N VAL A 931 -29.01 -0.89 -13.31
CA VAL A 931 -27.65 -1.27 -13.74
C VAL A 931 -27.33 -0.79 -15.17
N THR A 932 -28.28 -0.86 -16.12
CA THR A 932 -28.05 -0.37 -17.49
C THR A 932 -28.07 1.17 -17.56
N ILE A 933 -28.87 1.81 -16.70
CA ILE A 933 -28.90 3.27 -16.59
C ILE A 933 -27.67 3.80 -15.85
N THR A 934 -27.23 3.16 -14.76
CA THR A 934 -26.01 3.54 -14.04
C THR A 934 -24.75 3.33 -14.88
N SER A 935 -24.62 2.23 -15.62
CA SER A 935 -23.49 2.01 -16.54
C SER A 935 -23.49 3.01 -17.70
N ALA A 936 -24.65 3.36 -18.26
CA ALA A 936 -24.76 4.42 -19.27
C ALA A 936 -24.43 5.81 -18.71
N LEU A 937 -24.83 6.11 -17.47
CA LEU A 937 -24.50 7.35 -16.76
C LEU A 937 -23.02 7.43 -16.38
N ILE A 938 -22.39 6.31 -16.00
CA ILE A 938 -20.95 6.22 -15.72
C ILE A 938 -20.16 6.42 -17.02
N ALA A 939 -20.56 5.79 -18.12
CA ALA A 939 -19.94 5.99 -19.44
C ALA A 939 -20.11 7.43 -19.93
N LEU A 940 -21.28 8.04 -19.72
CA LEU A 940 -21.53 9.46 -20.00
C LEU A 940 -20.62 10.36 -19.14
N ARG A 941 -20.50 10.07 -17.83
CA ARG A 941 -19.63 10.79 -16.89
C ARG A 941 -18.16 10.67 -17.29
N HIS A 942 -17.72 9.49 -17.72
CA HIS A 942 -16.34 9.27 -18.19
C HIS A 942 -16.07 10.02 -19.48
N ASN A 943 -17.00 10.00 -20.44
CA ASN A 943 -16.91 10.75 -21.70
C ASN A 943 -16.92 12.27 -21.48
N ILE A 944 -17.76 12.78 -20.57
CA ILE A 944 -17.79 14.18 -20.15
C ILE A 944 -16.49 14.56 -19.44
N MET A 945 -15.98 13.72 -18.54
CA MET A 945 -14.72 13.96 -17.85
C MET A 945 -13.53 13.97 -18.82
N THR A 946 -13.56 13.16 -19.86
CA THR A 946 -12.54 13.13 -20.92
C THR A 946 -12.62 14.37 -21.81
N LEU A 947 -13.82 14.86 -22.12
CA LEU A 947 -14.06 16.12 -22.82
C LEU A 947 -13.60 17.33 -21.98
N MET A 948 -13.89 17.33 -20.68
CA MET A 948 -13.45 18.37 -19.73
C MET A 948 -11.93 18.33 -19.50
N LYS A 949 -11.29 17.15 -19.56
CA LYS A 949 -9.82 17.00 -19.56
C LYS A 949 -9.19 17.50 -20.88
N MET A 950 -9.84 17.29 -22.02
CA MET A 950 -9.41 17.84 -23.31
C MET A 950 -9.53 19.38 -23.35
N LEU A 951 -10.59 19.93 -22.77
CA LEU A 951 -10.83 21.37 -22.60
C LEU A 951 -10.11 21.99 -21.38
N SER A 952 -9.30 21.21 -20.66
CA SER A 952 -8.60 21.67 -19.46
C SER A 952 -7.74 22.91 -19.78
N MET A 953 -7.88 23.96 -18.97
CA MET A 953 -7.08 25.20 -19.12
C MET A 953 -5.56 24.94 -19.18
N LYS A 954 -5.08 23.80 -18.68
CA LYS A 954 -3.67 23.36 -18.76
C LYS A 954 -3.25 22.96 -20.18
N SER A 955 -4.11 22.31 -20.98
CA SER A 955 -3.82 21.93 -22.38
C SER A 955 -3.84 23.17 -23.30
N ILE A 956 -4.80 24.08 -23.06
CA ILE A 956 -4.95 25.36 -23.77
C ILE A 956 -3.76 26.30 -23.46
N LYS A 957 -3.35 26.46 -22.19
CA LYS A 957 -2.13 27.21 -21.81
C LYS A 957 -0.88 26.64 -22.48
N LYS A 958 -0.77 25.30 -22.60
CA LYS A 958 0.38 24.61 -23.23
C LYS A 958 0.43 24.83 -24.75
N GLN A 959 -0.73 24.83 -25.43
CA GLN A 959 -0.83 25.15 -26.86
C GLN A 959 -0.58 26.65 -27.13
N MET A 960 -1.06 27.54 -26.26
CA MET A 960 -0.80 28.99 -26.34
C MET A 960 0.68 29.35 -26.16
N LYS A 961 1.40 28.69 -25.24
CA LYS A 961 2.86 28.83 -25.08
C LYS A 961 3.63 28.30 -26.31
N LYS A 962 3.06 27.34 -27.05
CA LYS A 962 3.63 26.77 -28.30
C LYS A 962 3.40 27.67 -29.51
N MET A 963 2.25 28.34 -29.61
CA MET A 963 1.92 29.31 -30.67
C MET A 963 2.86 30.51 -30.70
N LYS A 964 3.39 30.95 -29.55
CA LYS A 964 4.33 32.09 -29.48
C LYS A 964 5.71 31.82 -30.08
N LYS A 965 6.04 30.58 -30.45
CA LYS A 965 7.36 30.18 -30.98
C LYS A 965 7.33 29.64 -32.42
N MET A 966 6.19 29.66 -33.11
CA MET A 966 6.01 29.04 -34.43
C MET A 966 5.82 30.07 -35.55
N THR A 967 6.24 29.73 -36.77
CA THR A 967 6.09 30.61 -37.95
C THR A 967 4.63 30.65 -38.44
N MET A 968 4.22 31.70 -39.17
CA MET A 968 2.83 31.89 -39.63
C MET A 968 2.24 30.69 -40.40
N LYS A 969 3.08 29.93 -41.10
CA LYS A 969 2.66 28.71 -41.83
C LYS A 969 2.36 27.54 -40.89
N ASP A 970 3.14 27.40 -39.83
CA ASP A 970 2.95 26.37 -38.80
C ASP A 970 1.73 26.68 -37.93
N MET A 971 1.43 27.96 -37.71
CA MET A 971 0.25 28.41 -36.95
C MET A 971 -1.06 28.02 -37.65
N VAL A 972 -1.16 28.21 -38.97
CA VAL A 972 -2.35 27.84 -39.75
C VAL A 972 -2.55 26.32 -39.78
N MET A 973 -1.46 25.56 -39.95
CA MET A 973 -1.52 24.10 -39.95
C MET A 973 -1.86 23.53 -38.57
N ALA A 974 -1.33 24.13 -37.49
CA ALA A 974 -1.67 23.79 -36.12
C ALA A 974 -3.14 24.06 -35.81
N LEU A 975 -3.68 25.21 -36.23
CA LEU A 975 -5.11 25.56 -36.07
C LEU A 975 -6.02 24.57 -36.79
N PHE A 976 -5.68 24.18 -38.02
CA PHE A 976 -6.41 23.14 -38.76
C PHE A 976 -6.35 21.79 -38.04
N SER A 977 -5.18 21.40 -37.53
CA SER A 977 -5.02 20.14 -36.81
C SER A 977 -5.78 20.12 -35.48
N SER A 978 -5.81 21.25 -34.74
CA SER A 978 -6.57 21.36 -33.50
C SER A 978 -8.07 21.37 -33.75
N TYR A 979 -8.52 22.06 -34.80
CA TYR A 979 -9.93 22.05 -35.21
C TYR A 979 -10.37 20.64 -35.61
N TRP A 980 -9.56 19.93 -36.41
CA TRP A 980 -9.83 18.55 -36.80
C TRP A 980 -9.88 17.60 -35.59
N THR A 981 -9.00 17.78 -34.61
CA THR A 981 -8.98 16.96 -33.39
C THR A 981 -10.23 17.19 -32.52
N ILE A 982 -10.67 18.44 -32.38
CA ILE A 982 -11.90 18.80 -31.67
C ILE A 982 -13.13 18.24 -32.40
N LEU A 983 -13.17 18.38 -33.73
CA LEU A 983 -14.25 17.86 -34.56
C LEU A 983 -14.37 16.33 -34.45
N MET A 984 -13.24 15.60 -34.54
CA MET A 984 -13.23 14.15 -34.39
C MET A 984 -13.62 13.70 -32.98
N GLY A 985 -13.22 14.44 -31.94
CA GLY A 985 -13.66 14.19 -30.56
C GLY A 985 -15.17 14.39 -30.38
N PHE A 986 -15.74 15.42 -31.00
CA PHE A 986 -17.19 15.66 -31.00
C PHE A 986 -17.96 14.58 -31.75
N MET A 987 -17.45 14.15 -32.92
CA MET A 987 -18.04 13.05 -33.68
C MET A 987 -17.97 11.71 -32.93
N HIS A 988 -16.89 11.45 -32.19
CA HIS A 988 -16.77 10.26 -31.33
C HIS A 988 -17.76 10.30 -30.16
N PHE A 989 -17.96 11.47 -29.55
CA PHE A 989 -18.97 11.66 -28.51
C PHE A 989 -20.39 11.41 -29.04
N LEU A 990 -20.75 12.03 -30.17
CA LEU A 990 -22.03 11.80 -30.84
C LEU A 990 -22.23 10.32 -31.18
N SER A 991 -21.23 9.67 -31.78
CA SER A 991 -21.28 8.25 -32.11
C SER A 991 -21.44 7.36 -30.87
N SER A 992 -20.79 7.70 -29.75
CA SER A 992 -20.95 6.97 -28.48
C SER A 992 -22.35 7.12 -27.90
N VAL A 993 -22.93 8.32 -27.96
CA VAL A 993 -24.31 8.58 -27.50
C VAL A 993 -25.32 7.85 -28.38
N PHE A 994 -25.16 7.92 -29.70
CA PHE A 994 -26.00 7.16 -30.63
C PHE A 994 -25.85 5.66 -30.42
N ARG A 995 -24.64 5.13 -30.22
CA ARG A 995 -24.42 3.71 -29.95
C ARG A 995 -25.05 3.26 -28.64
N GLY A 996 -24.96 4.07 -27.57
CA GLY A 996 -25.66 3.82 -26.31
C GLY A 996 -27.17 3.83 -26.48
N PHE A 997 -27.71 4.79 -27.24
CA PHE A 997 -29.14 4.86 -27.55
C PHE A 997 -29.60 3.65 -28.37
N PHE A 998 -28.85 3.25 -29.40
CA PHE A 998 -29.13 2.06 -30.19
C PHE A 998 -29.01 0.78 -29.36
N GLN A 999 -28.07 0.69 -28.42
CA GLN A 999 -27.93 -0.46 -27.51
C GLN A 999 -29.15 -0.57 -26.58
N ILE A 1000 -29.58 0.55 -25.99
CA ILE A 1000 -30.79 0.62 -25.16
C ILE A 1000 -32.03 0.27 -25.98
N MET A 1001 -32.14 0.83 -27.19
CA MET A 1001 -33.29 0.58 -28.05
C MET A 1001 -33.31 -0.87 -28.60
N TYR A 1002 -32.14 -1.46 -28.86
CA TYR A 1002 -31.98 -2.87 -29.25
C TYR A 1002 -32.33 -3.81 -28.09
N SER A 1003 -31.89 -3.51 -26.86
CA SER A 1003 -32.30 -4.28 -25.67
C SER A 1003 -33.80 -4.15 -25.37
N LEU A 1004 -34.41 -3.00 -25.70
CA LEU A 1004 -35.84 -2.78 -25.51
C LEU A 1004 -36.72 -3.45 -26.58
N LEU A 1005 -36.24 -3.57 -27.82
CA LEU A 1005 -36.99 -4.12 -28.95
C LEU A 1005 -36.73 -5.60 -29.23
N LEU A 1006 -35.57 -6.14 -28.87
CA LEU A 1006 -35.18 -7.55 -29.11
C LEU A 1006 -34.92 -8.35 -27.83
N GLY A 1007 -34.93 -7.71 -26.65
CA GLY A 1007 -34.96 -8.41 -25.36
C GLY A 1007 -36.35 -9.01 -25.13
N GLY A 1008 -36.44 -10.33 -24.94
CA GLY A 1008 -37.68 -11.09 -24.82
C GLY A 1008 -38.65 -10.70 -23.69
N SER A 1009 -38.32 -9.70 -22.87
CA SER A 1009 -39.15 -9.27 -21.73
C SER A 1009 -40.51 -8.68 -22.13
N LEU A 1010 -40.64 -8.11 -23.34
CA LEU A 1010 -41.93 -7.59 -23.82
C LEU A 1010 -42.88 -8.73 -24.24
N VAL A 1011 -42.34 -9.87 -24.67
CA VAL A 1011 -43.11 -11.08 -25.03
C VAL A 1011 -43.50 -11.88 -23.78
N GLU A 1012 -42.64 -11.93 -22.77
CA GLU A 1012 -42.96 -12.52 -21.45
C GLU A 1012 -43.97 -11.67 -20.66
N GLY A 1013 -43.85 -10.32 -20.71
CA GLY A 1013 -44.77 -9.40 -20.05
C GLY A 1013 -46.18 -9.35 -20.65
N ALA A 1014 -46.29 -9.53 -21.97
CA ALA A 1014 -47.57 -9.57 -22.67
C ALA A 1014 -48.37 -10.87 -22.44
N LYS A 1015 -47.71 -11.96 -22.00
CA LYS A 1015 -48.37 -13.24 -21.70
C LYS A 1015 -49.03 -13.30 -20.31
N LYS A 1016 -48.78 -12.34 -19.42
CA LYS A 1016 -49.29 -12.36 -18.03
C LYS A 1016 -50.52 -11.48 -17.74
N ILE A 1017 -51.08 -10.76 -18.73
CA ILE A 1017 -52.23 -9.87 -18.48
C ILE A 1017 -53.54 -10.58 -18.87
N LYS A 1018 -54.32 -11.00 -17.86
CA LYS A 1018 -55.69 -11.52 -18.06
C LYS A 1018 -56.63 -10.37 -18.43
N VAL A 1019 -57.30 -10.51 -19.58
CA VAL A 1019 -58.27 -9.57 -20.20
C VAL A 1019 -59.49 -9.23 -19.30
N ALA A 1020 -59.68 -9.92 -18.18
CA ALA A 1020 -60.80 -9.72 -17.26
C ALA A 1020 -60.68 -8.46 -16.39
N GLU A 1021 -59.47 -7.96 -16.12
CA GLU A 1021 -59.25 -6.86 -15.16
C GLU A 1021 -59.36 -5.47 -15.81
N LEU A 1022 -59.25 -5.39 -17.14
CA LEU A 1022 -59.37 -4.14 -17.90
C LEU A 1022 -60.83 -3.72 -18.16
N LEU A 1023 -61.80 -4.61 -17.95
CA LEU A 1023 -63.22 -4.38 -18.19
C LEU A 1023 -64.00 -3.92 -16.95
N ALA A 1024 -63.39 -3.93 -15.76
CA ALA A 1024 -64.09 -3.65 -14.50
C ALA A 1024 -64.11 -2.17 -14.06
N ASN A 1025 -63.34 -1.27 -14.71
CA ASN A 1025 -63.16 0.11 -14.25
C ASN A 1025 -63.44 1.17 -15.33
N MET A 1026 -64.59 1.11 -16.01
CA MET A 1026 -65.11 2.28 -16.75
C MET A 1026 -66.36 2.84 -16.07
N PRO A 1027 -66.35 4.13 -15.64
CA PRO A 1027 -67.55 4.82 -15.20
C PRO A 1027 -68.37 5.28 -16.42
N ASP A 1028 -69.68 5.07 -16.30
CA ASP A 1028 -70.73 5.35 -17.27
C ASP A 1028 -70.98 6.86 -17.46
N PRO A 1029 -70.90 7.43 -18.69
CA PRO A 1029 -71.38 8.78 -18.97
C PRO A 1029 -72.74 8.69 -19.68
N THR A 1030 -73.81 8.84 -18.91
CA THR A 1030 -75.13 9.07 -19.47
C THR A 1030 -75.26 10.52 -19.97
N GLN A 1031 -75.98 10.66 -21.10
CA GLN A 1031 -76.57 11.87 -21.72
C GLN A 1031 -75.70 12.60 -22.76
N ASP A 1032 -76.01 12.43 -24.06
CA ASP A 1032 -76.93 13.35 -24.74
C ASP A 1032 -77.48 12.78 -26.06
N GLU A 1033 -78.67 13.24 -26.42
CA GLU A 1033 -79.57 12.73 -27.47
C GLU A 1033 -79.05 12.85 -28.91
N VAL A 1034 -79.59 12.03 -29.83
CA VAL A 1034 -80.43 12.45 -30.98
C VAL A 1034 -80.56 11.30 -32.02
N ARG A 1035 -81.74 10.67 -32.00
CA ARG A 1035 -82.67 10.44 -33.13
C ARG A 1035 -82.22 9.66 -34.38
N GLY A 1036 -82.95 8.58 -34.67
CA GLY A 1036 -83.56 8.39 -35.99
C GLY A 1036 -83.46 7.01 -36.64
N ASP A 1037 -84.54 6.24 -36.48
CA ASP A 1037 -85.21 5.37 -37.45
C ASP A 1037 -84.48 4.24 -38.19
N GLY A 1038 -85.17 3.09 -38.22
CA GLY A 1038 -85.36 2.31 -39.45
C GLY A 1038 -85.16 0.81 -39.32
N GLU A 1039 -86.26 0.10 -39.00
CA GLU A 1039 -86.81 -1.11 -39.64
C GLU A 1039 -85.87 -2.26 -40.10
N GLU A 1040 -86.25 -3.55 -40.17
CA GLU A 1040 -87.23 -4.45 -39.57
C GLU A 1040 -87.00 -5.82 -40.31
N VAL A 1041 -87.51 -6.92 -39.76
CA VAL A 1041 -87.79 -8.24 -40.41
C VAL A 1041 -86.60 -9.23 -40.54
N GLU A 1042 -86.43 -10.24 -39.67
CA GLU A 1042 -87.24 -11.45 -39.36
C GLU A 1042 -87.01 -12.64 -40.33
N ARG A 1043 -86.44 -13.76 -39.82
CA ARG A 1043 -87.02 -15.14 -39.83
C ARG A 1043 -86.01 -16.26 -39.48
N LYS A 1044 -86.27 -16.92 -38.34
CA LYS A 1044 -85.98 -18.35 -38.00
C LYS A 1044 -87.11 -19.25 -38.63
N PRO A 1045 -87.24 -20.60 -38.43
CA PRO A 1045 -86.47 -21.61 -37.64
C PRO A 1045 -86.23 -22.97 -38.39
N ALA A 1046 -85.45 -23.92 -37.87
CA ALA A 1046 -85.85 -25.20 -37.21
C ALA A 1046 -85.03 -26.33 -37.89
N GLU A 1047 -84.62 -27.48 -37.35
CA GLU A 1047 -84.63 -28.19 -36.06
C GLU A 1047 -83.76 -29.46 -36.28
N ALA A 1048 -83.01 -29.94 -35.28
CA ALA A 1048 -83.04 -31.35 -34.81
C ALA A 1048 -81.82 -31.76 -33.95
N ALA A 1049 -82.16 -32.38 -32.80
CA ALA A 1049 -81.43 -33.35 -31.97
C ALA A 1049 -80.41 -32.87 -30.90
N LEU A 1050 -80.89 -32.84 -29.65
CA LEU A 1050 -80.19 -32.90 -28.34
C LEU A 1050 -79.93 -34.39 -27.94
N PRO A 1051 -79.31 -34.80 -26.79
CA PRO A 1051 -79.01 -34.05 -25.54
C PRO A 1051 -77.72 -34.42 -24.73
N ALA A 1052 -77.55 -33.70 -23.62
CA ALA A 1052 -76.87 -34.06 -22.36
C ALA A 1052 -75.33 -34.10 -22.32
N GLU A 1053 -74.70 -33.08 -21.69
CA GLU A 1053 -74.15 -33.16 -20.33
C GLU A 1053 -73.53 -31.81 -19.94
N ASP A 1054 -73.94 -31.33 -18.78
CA ASP A 1054 -73.61 -30.04 -18.18
C ASP A 1054 -72.90 -30.38 -16.86
N LEU A 1055 -71.57 -30.53 -16.86
CA LEU A 1055 -70.74 -30.63 -15.64
C LEU A 1055 -69.20 -30.66 -15.91
N THR A 1056 -68.59 -29.61 -16.46
CA THR A 1056 -67.11 -29.57 -16.62
C THR A 1056 -66.42 -28.25 -16.25
N ASP A 1057 -67.06 -27.37 -15.47
CA ASP A 1057 -66.44 -26.12 -14.99
C ASP A 1057 -66.22 -26.06 -13.47
N LEU A 1058 -66.03 -27.22 -12.82
CA LEU A 1058 -65.75 -27.31 -11.36
C LEU A 1058 -64.55 -28.20 -11.01
N LYS A 1059 -63.60 -28.41 -11.93
CA LYS A 1059 -62.39 -29.24 -11.71
C LYS A 1059 -61.05 -28.50 -11.85
N ALA A 1060 -61.05 -27.16 -11.84
CA ALA A 1060 -59.83 -26.35 -11.91
C ALA A 1060 -59.54 -25.54 -10.64
N LEU A 1061 -60.18 -25.89 -9.51
CA LEU A 1061 -59.99 -25.23 -8.20
C LEU A 1061 -59.61 -26.21 -7.07
N SER A 1062 -59.20 -27.44 -7.39
CA SER A 1062 -58.80 -28.44 -6.38
C SER A 1062 -57.31 -28.75 -6.33
N GLU A 1063 -56.46 -28.11 -7.15
CA GLU A 1063 -55.01 -28.38 -7.15
C GLU A 1063 -54.20 -27.44 -6.24
N ASP A 1064 -54.80 -26.37 -5.71
CA ASP A 1064 -54.12 -25.44 -4.80
C ASP A 1064 -54.32 -25.78 -3.30
N SER A 1065 -54.92 -26.93 -2.97
CA SER A 1065 -55.13 -27.38 -1.57
C SER A 1065 -53.99 -28.23 -1.01
N ASP A 1066 -53.14 -28.82 -1.84
CA ASP A 1066 -52.07 -29.75 -1.42
C ASP A 1066 -50.70 -29.06 -1.26
N LEU A 1067 -50.58 -27.79 -1.66
CA LEU A 1067 -49.32 -27.04 -1.55
C LEU A 1067 -49.11 -26.43 -0.15
N LEU A 1068 -50.17 -26.29 0.65
CA LEU A 1068 -50.11 -25.68 1.98
C LEU A 1068 -49.82 -26.69 3.11
N SER A 1069 -50.01 -27.99 2.86
CA SER A 1069 -49.73 -29.08 3.81
C SER A 1069 -48.24 -29.40 3.92
N ASP A 1070 -47.47 -29.21 2.84
CA ASP A 1070 -46.04 -29.55 2.77
C ASP A 1070 -45.12 -28.50 3.43
N ILE A 1071 -45.64 -27.31 3.76
CA ILE A 1071 -44.83 -26.21 4.31
C ILE A 1071 -44.82 -26.20 5.85
N PHE A 1072 -45.87 -26.70 6.53
CA PHE A 1072 -46.01 -26.59 8.00
C PHE A 1072 -46.33 -27.91 8.74
N GLY A 1073 -46.45 -29.05 8.06
CA GLY A 1073 -46.61 -30.36 8.72
C GLY A 1073 -47.91 -30.54 9.54
N LEU A 1074 -49.00 -29.86 9.16
CA LEU A 1074 -50.32 -29.96 9.80
C LEU A 1074 -51.39 -30.33 8.76
N ASP A 1075 -52.21 -31.34 9.06
CA ASP A 1075 -53.38 -31.71 8.25
C ASP A 1075 -54.66 -31.06 8.77
N LEU A 1076 -55.44 -30.47 7.85
CA LEU A 1076 -56.76 -29.90 8.12
C LEU A 1076 -57.86 -30.93 7.86
N LYS A 1077 -58.53 -31.41 8.91
CA LYS A 1077 -59.68 -32.32 8.77
C LYS A 1077 -60.98 -31.64 9.20
N ARG A 1078 -61.98 -31.69 8.31
CA ARG A 1078 -63.32 -31.12 8.54
C ARG A 1078 -64.26 -32.22 9.05
N GLU A 1079 -64.64 -32.14 10.33
CA GLU A 1079 -65.75 -32.91 10.88
C GLU A 1079 -66.85 -31.97 11.36
N GLY A 1080 -68.09 -32.22 10.95
CA GLY A 1080 -69.26 -31.53 11.50
C GLY A 1080 -69.33 -30.01 11.31
N GLY A 1081 -68.63 -29.45 10.30
CA GLY A 1081 -68.78 -28.04 9.93
C GLY A 1081 -67.83 -27.05 10.62
N GLN A 1082 -66.86 -27.50 11.43
CA GLN A 1082 -65.71 -26.69 11.86
C GLN A 1082 -64.39 -27.37 11.46
N TYR A 1083 -63.35 -26.57 11.21
CA TYR A 1083 -62.01 -27.05 10.86
C TYR A 1083 -61.16 -27.24 12.11
N LYS A 1084 -60.45 -28.37 12.22
CA LYS A 1084 -59.51 -28.64 13.32
C LYS A 1084 -58.18 -29.13 12.75
N LEU A 1085 -57.07 -28.61 13.27
CA LEU A 1085 -55.69 -28.91 12.86
C LEU A 1085 -55.13 -30.10 13.67
N ILE A 1086 -54.43 -31.02 13.01
CA ILE A 1086 -53.75 -32.18 13.62
C ILE A 1086 -52.33 -32.31 13.01
N PRO A 1087 -51.28 -32.58 13.80
CA PRO A 1087 -49.91 -32.75 13.28
C PRO A 1087 -49.67 -34.06 12.53
N HIS A 1088 -48.87 -33.99 11.48
CA HIS A 1088 -48.58 -35.07 10.52
C HIS A 1088 -47.65 -36.15 11.13
N ASN A 1089 -47.97 -37.45 10.95
CA ASN A 1089 -47.20 -38.57 11.51
C ASN A 1089 -46.39 -39.29 10.40
N PRO A 1090 -45.05 -39.24 10.38
CA PRO A 1090 -44.24 -39.64 9.23
C PRO A 1090 -44.03 -41.15 9.04
N ASN A 1091 -44.64 -42.01 9.87
CA ASN A 1091 -44.41 -43.47 9.81
C ASN A 1091 -45.46 -44.29 9.03
N ALA A 1092 -46.36 -43.67 8.27
CA ALA A 1092 -47.45 -44.40 7.59
C ALA A 1092 -47.15 -44.85 6.15
N GLY A 1093 -46.01 -44.49 5.55
CA GLY A 1093 -45.74 -44.77 4.12
C GLY A 1093 -44.82 -45.98 3.83
N LEU A 1094 -44.03 -46.45 4.80
CA LEU A 1094 -42.92 -47.39 4.51
C LEU A 1094 -43.23 -48.87 4.80
N SER A 1095 -44.41 -49.21 5.34
CA SER A 1095 -44.72 -50.60 5.75
C SER A 1095 -45.46 -51.43 4.68
N ASP A 1096 -46.00 -50.83 3.62
CA ASP A 1096 -46.83 -51.55 2.63
C ASP A 1096 -46.13 -51.88 1.29
N LEU A 1097 -44.89 -51.42 1.07
CA LEU A 1097 -44.10 -51.76 -0.13
C LEU A 1097 -43.07 -52.88 0.08
N LEU A 1098 -42.91 -53.39 1.29
CA LEU A 1098 -42.01 -54.51 1.62
C LEU A 1098 -42.79 -55.77 1.98
N SER A 1099 -43.32 -56.49 0.98
CA SER A 1099 -43.79 -57.87 1.16
C SER A 1099 -43.51 -58.79 -0.05
N SER A 1100 -42.24 -59.23 -0.15
CA SER A 1100 -41.72 -60.55 -0.63
C SER A 1100 -41.81 -60.99 -2.12
N PRO A 1101 -40.96 -61.95 -2.60
CA PRO A 1101 -39.89 -62.69 -1.92
C PRO A 1101 -38.47 -62.63 -2.56
N SER A 1102 -37.51 -62.97 -1.70
CA SER A 1102 -36.07 -63.22 -1.86
C SER A 1102 -35.53 -63.92 -3.12
N LEU A 1103 -34.39 -63.42 -3.61
CA LEU A 1103 -33.32 -64.19 -4.29
C LEU A 1103 -31.94 -63.72 -3.76
N PRO A 1104 -30.91 -64.59 -3.76
CA PRO A 1104 -29.79 -64.57 -2.82
C PRO A 1104 -28.68 -63.55 -3.17
N PRO A 1105 -27.82 -63.18 -2.19
CA PRO A 1105 -26.81 -62.15 -2.38
C PRO A 1105 -25.63 -62.65 -3.23
N LEU A 1106 -25.23 -61.86 -4.24
CA LEU A 1106 -23.89 -61.95 -4.84
C LEU A 1106 -22.92 -61.01 -4.09
N PRO A 1107 -21.63 -61.34 -3.96
CA PRO A 1107 -20.75 -60.80 -2.91
C PRO A 1107 -20.02 -59.50 -3.29
N ASP A 1108 -19.77 -58.63 -2.31
CA ASP A 1108 -18.51 -57.92 -1.93
C ASP A 1108 -17.41 -57.61 -2.98
N VAL A 1109 -17.75 -57.35 -4.24
CA VAL A 1109 -16.76 -56.94 -5.25
C VAL A 1109 -16.59 -55.42 -5.30
N GLN A 1110 -17.57 -54.64 -4.85
CA GLN A 1110 -17.60 -53.18 -5.06
C GLN A 1110 -16.70 -52.40 -4.08
N GLU A 1111 -16.67 -52.76 -2.79
CA GLU A 1111 -15.74 -52.18 -1.81
C GLU A 1111 -14.27 -52.55 -2.10
N LYS A 1112 -14.02 -53.77 -2.59
CA LYS A 1112 -12.65 -54.24 -2.88
C LYS A 1112 -11.99 -53.51 -4.04
N VAL A 1113 -12.76 -53.12 -5.06
CA VAL A 1113 -12.23 -52.44 -6.25
C VAL A 1113 -11.87 -50.98 -5.97
N GLN A 1114 -12.67 -50.26 -5.17
CA GLN A 1114 -12.35 -48.89 -4.71
C GLN A 1114 -11.11 -48.87 -3.80
N VAL A 1115 -10.98 -49.86 -2.91
CA VAL A 1115 -9.83 -50.04 -2.00
C VAL A 1115 -8.54 -50.38 -2.77
N GLN A 1116 -8.60 -51.23 -3.81
CA GLN A 1116 -7.44 -51.60 -4.63
C GLN A 1116 -6.93 -50.47 -5.53
N ILE A 1117 -7.82 -49.60 -6.02
CA ILE A 1117 -7.46 -48.46 -6.89
C ILE A 1117 -6.86 -47.32 -6.05
N LEU A 1118 -7.37 -47.05 -4.85
CA LEU A 1118 -6.76 -46.11 -3.91
C LEU A 1118 -5.36 -46.58 -3.46
N PHE A 1119 -5.15 -47.90 -3.35
CA PHE A 1119 -3.86 -48.49 -2.99
C PHE A 1119 -2.79 -48.29 -4.08
N LEU A 1120 -3.19 -48.29 -5.35
CA LEU A 1120 -2.31 -47.96 -6.47
C LEU A 1120 -1.90 -46.47 -6.46
N PHE A 1121 -2.79 -45.56 -6.04
CA PHE A 1121 -2.48 -44.14 -5.89
C PHE A 1121 -1.50 -43.86 -4.74
N ILE A 1122 -1.71 -44.48 -3.57
CA ILE A 1122 -0.81 -44.37 -2.41
C ILE A 1122 0.60 -44.94 -2.69
N CYS A 1123 0.74 -45.84 -3.68
CA CYS A 1123 2.03 -46.35 -4.13
C CYS A 1123 2.67 -45.54 -5.28
N LEU A 1124 1.94 -44.60 -5.87
CA LEU A 1124 2.39 -43.76 -7.00
C LEU A 1124 2.76 -42.33 -6.58
N VAL A 1125 2.16 -41.82 -5.50
CA VAL A 1125 2.62 -40.64 -4.72
C VAL A 1125 3.73 -41.09 -3.76
#